data_AF-A0AA35QUD6-F1
#
_entry.id   AF-A0AA35QUD6-F1
#
_cell.length_a   1.000
_cell.length_b   1.000
_cell.length_c   1.000
_cell.angle_alpha   90.00
_cell.angle_beta   90.00
_cell.angle_gamma   90.00
#
_symmetry.space_group_name_H-M   'P 1'
#
loop_
_entity.id
_entity.type
_entity.pdbx_description
1 polymer ?
#
loop_
_entity_poly.entity_id
_entity_poly.type
_entity_poly.pdbx_seq_one_letter_code
_entity_poly.pdbx_strand_id
1 'polypeptide(L)'
;MVRPGIPIDARLSARDSLDRQAAHDEDPRHRPGQHRSARRPRGGAIAFVFFHYGRDLPDHNQLAAYEPPVMTRVHAGDGRLLAEHAREKRLFVPLVAMPRRVIQAFLAAEDKAFYEHFGIDPLSVANAVVTNLVNLGGDRRLVGASTITQQVAKNFLLSGELSFSRKIKEAILAMRIEDTFTKDRILELYLNEIYLGAGSYGVAAAALNYFDRSLNDLSLEEIAYLAALPKAPNNYHPVRKREAAVGRRNWVLGQMVANGAVGGRRGRGRDAGAAPHQGAGARDLRRSPALRRGAVLAVEPGRAVIGFANGERGVIALDDLKWARKARGKGRLGPEVTAAHQVLSAGDVVPAEPLEGRDGAFALRQIPAVSGALVALDPHTGRVLALVGGFDFATSEFDRATQARRQPGSAFKPFVYLAALDNGYTPASIVLDAPVVIDQGEHLRKWKPENYTERFYGPSTLRVGLEESRNLMTLRVAQDIGMKTVADYAARFGLHPDLPEVPSAALGSLETTPLDLAAAYAMLVNGGRRIEPAFVERIQDRNGRTVYQRDARDCDGCRPGEWQHQLPPALRDTRPVIADPRTTYQVVSMLEGAVQRGTGRVLSKLGAPVGGKTGTTNEFRDAWFVGFTPDLVAVAYVGFDQPQSLGRKESGGRVAAPIVRDFFAAALAGKPAVPFRVPPGIRFVRVERETGSLPGPVSDDVIVEAFLPGTEPTQRAALRQSAGPDGMLETGAVPFEGLGAVY
;
A
#
# COMPACT_ATOMS: atom_id res chain seq x y z
N MET A 1 -19.33 -14.51 -17.61
CA MET A 1 -18.79 -14.01 -18.89
C MET A 1 -17.55 -13.19 -18.59
N VAL A 2 -16.49 -13.31 -19.39
CA VAL A 2 -15.29 -12.46 -19.27
C VAL A 2 -15.47 -11.24 -20.17
N ARG A 3 -15.33 -10.02 -19.64
CA ARG A 3 -15.16 -8.82 -20.49
C ARG A 3 -13.69 -8.74 -20.93
N PRO A 4 -13.41 -8.50 -22.22
CA PRO A 4 -12.04 -8.48 -22.73
C PRO A 4 -11.27 -7.23 -22.28
N GLY A 5 -9.94 -7.34 -22.26
CA GLY A 5 -9.07 -6.19 -22.03
C GLY A 5 -9.08 -5.20 -23.21
N ILE A 6 -8.77 -3.94 -22.92
CA ILE A 6 -8.66 -2.87 -23.92
C ILE A 6 -7.37 -3.09 -24.73
N PRO A 7 -7.44 -3.27 -26.07
CA PRO A 7 -6.23 -3.28 -26.90
C PRO A 7 -5.73 -1.83 -27.10
N ILE A 8 -4.43 -1.62 -26.92
CA ILE A 8 -3.73 -0.42 -27.37
C ILE A 8 -2.79 -0.86 -28.47
N ASP A 9 -3.09 -0.50 -29.73
CA ASP A 9 -2.11 -0.58 -30.81
C ASP A 9 -2.40 0.39 -31.97
N ALA A 10 -1.35 0.70 -32.72
CA ALA A 10 -1.30 1.25 -34.07
C ALA A 10 -2.25 2.42 -34.47
N ARG A 11 -1.69 3.63 -34.49
CA ARG A 11 -1.88 4.53 -35.65
C ARG A 11 -0.52 4.98 -36.21
N LEU A 12 -0.31 4.65 -37.49
CA LEU A 12 0.88 4.99 -38.28
C LEU A 12 0.77 6.40 -38.88
N SER A 13 1.94 6.94 -39.24
CA SER A 13 2.19 7.82 -40.40
C SER A 13 1.24 8.99 -40.67
N ALA A 14 1.67 10.21 -40.29
CA ALA A 14 1.41 11.44 -41.06
C ALA A 14 2.31 12.60 -40.57
N ARG A 15 3.48 12.79 -41.19
CA ARG A 15 4.17 14.10 -41.34
C ARG A 15 5.42 13.96 -42.20
N ASP A 16 5.18 14.11 -43.49
CA ASP A 16 6.18 14.43 -44.50
C ASP A 16 5.66 15.67 -45.26
N SER A 17 6.51 16.38 -46.00
CA SER A 17 6.29 17.74 -46.57
C SER A 17 6.38 18.93 -45.59
N LEU A 18 6.67 20.12 -46.16
CA LEU A 18 7.37 21.28 -45.57
C LEU A 18 8.86 20.96 -45.28
N ASP A 19 9.85 21.54 -45.96
CA ASP A 19 9.83 22.58 -47.00
C ASP A 19 10.86 22.36 -48.14
N ARG A 20 10.54 22.91 -49.31
CA ARG A 20 11.50 23.17 -50.41
C ARG A 20 11.34 24.63 -50.88
N GLN A 21 12.21 25.53 -50.46
CA GLN A 21 12.49 26.77 -51.21
C GLN A 21 13.70 27.54 -50.63
N ALA A 22 14.85 27.46 -51.31
CA ALA A 22 15.86 28.51 -51.45
C ALA A 22 17.08 27.95 -52.22
N ALA A 23 17.40 28.54 -53.38
CA ALA A 23 18.67 28.34 -54.07
C ALA A 23 18.93 29.58 -54.95
N HIS A 24 20.15 30.12 -54.97
CA HIS A 24 20.72 30.95 -56.05
C HIS A 24 22.20 31.32 -55.78
N ASP A 25 23.00 31.44 -56.87
CA ASP A 25 24.27 32.19 -57.09
C ASP A 25 25.52 31.89 -56.21
N GLU A 26 26.81 32.13 -56.54
CA GLU A 26 27.68 32.30 -57.76
C GLU A 26 29.15 32.00 -57.31
N ASP A 27 30.27 31.89 -58.06
CA ASP A 27 30.68 31.83 -59.49
C ASP A 27 31.91 30.86 -59.57
N PRO A 28 32.12 30.10 -60.67
CA PRO A 28 33.28 29.21 -60.78
C PRO A 28 34.44 29.79 -61.63
N ARG A 29 35.63 29.98 -61.05
CA ARG A 29 36.86 30.29 -61.83
C ARG A 29 38.20 30.01 -61.13
N HIS A 30 38.95 28.97 -61.55
CA HIS A 30 40.33 29.11 -62.07
C HIS A 30 40.91 27.78 -62.63
N ARG A 31 42.09 27.89 -63.30
CA ARG A 31 42.65 26.90 -64.26
C ARG A 31 43.75 25.97 -63.68
N PRO A 32 44.10 24.85 -64.36
CA PRO A 32 44.88 23.76 -63.78
C PRO A 32 46.42 23.96 -63.78
N GLY A 33 47.10 23.28 -62.85
CA GLY A 33 48.56 23.25 -62.70
C GLY A 33 49.13 21.81 -62.67
N GLN A 34 50.22 21.61 -63.41
CA GLN A 34 50.82 20.34 -63.85
C GLN A 34 51.26 19.32 -62.75
N HIS A 35 51.47 18.08 -63.20
CA HIS A 35 52.05 16.97 -62.44
C HIS A 35 53.36 17.29 -61.68
N ARG A 36 53.46 16.78 -60.44
CA ARG A 36 54.67 16.08 -59.95
C ARG A 36 54.28 14.78 -59.27
N SER A 37 55.20 13.81 -59.25
CA SER A 37 54.92 12.41 -58.90
C SER A 37 55.33 12.02 -57.48
N ALA A 38 54.83 10.86 -57.05
CA ALA A 38 55.39 9.99 -56.02
C ALA A 38 55.55 10.53 -54.58
N ARG A 39 54.52 10.28 -53.75
CA ARG A 39 54.67 9.50 -52.49
C ARG A 39 53.31 8.94 -52.04
N ARG A 40 53.24 7.64 -51.72
CA ARG A 40 52.04 7.02 -51.14
C ARG A 40 51.85 7.47 -49.68
N PRO A 41 50.74 8.12 -49.28
CA PRO A 41 50.43 8.34 -47.88
C PRO A 41 49.86 7.06 -47.25
N ARG A 42 50.22 6.76 -46.00
CA ARG A 42 49.71 5.59 -45.24
C ARG A 42 48.27 5.77 -44.72
N GLY A 43 47.57 6.83 -45.12
CA GLY A 43 46.27 7.23 -44.55
C GLY A 43 45.07 6.38 -45.00
N GLY A 44 45.13 5.71 -46.15
CA GLY A 44 43.98 4.99 -46.73
C GLY A 44 43.38 3.92 -45.80
N ALA A 45 44.20 3.19 -45.04
CA ALA A 45 43.73 2.19 -44.09
C ALA A 45 43.00 2.81 -42.88
N ILE A 46 43.49 3.94 -42.37
CA ILE A 46 42.88 4.64 -41.22
C ILE A 46 41.55 5.27 -41.68
N ALA A 47 41.53 5.95 -42.82
CA ALA A 47 40.31 6.50 -43.42
C ALA A 47 39.26 5.40 -43.67
N PHE A 48 39.68 4.24 -44.20
CA PHE A 48 38.80 3.09 -44.38
C PHE A 48 38.22 2.57 -43.06
N VAL A 49 39.02 2.44 -42.00
CA VAL A 49 38.55 2.01 -40.67
C VAL A 49 37.52 2.99 -40.10
N PHE A 50 37.79 4.30 -40.12
CA PHE A 50 36.83 5.32 -39.67
C PHE A 50 35.54 5.32 -40.51
N PHE A 51 35.64 5.17 -41.82
CA PHE A 51 34.51 5.17 -42.74
C PHE A 51 33.65 3.89 -42.64
N HIS A 52 34.28 2.73 -42.48
CA HIS A 52 33.60 1.44 -42.39
C HIS A 52 32.91 1.27 -41.03
N TYR A 53 33.61 1.49 -39.92
CA TYR A 53 33.03 1.31 -38.58
C TYR A 53 32.24 2.52 -38.07
N GLY A 54 32.42 3.70 -38.68
CA GLY A 54 31.77 4.95 -38.27
C GLY A 54 30.41 5.26 -38.91
N ARG A 55 29.95 4.41 -39.84
CA ARG A 55 28.63 4.50 -40.50
C ARG A 55 27.49 4.07 -39.58
N ASP A 56 27.59 2.86 -39.01
CA ASP A 56 26.56 2.30 -38.12
C ASP A 56 26.93 2.59 -36.65
N LEU A 57 27.05 3.87 -36.31
CA LEU A 57 27.25 4.33 -34.93
C LEU A 57 25.98 5.01 -34.39
N PRO A 58 25.60 4.75 -33.13
CA PRO A 58 24.54 5.50 -32.45
C PRO A 58 24.82 7.00 -32.41
N ASP A 59 23.75 7.79 -32.30
CA ASP A 59 23.88 9.20 -32.03
C ASP A 59 24.31 9.43 -30.56
N HIS A 60 25.30 10.30 -30.39
CA HIS A 60 25.92 10.66 -29.12
C HIS A 60 25.20 11.83 -28.44
N ASN A 61 24.40 12.63 -29.19
CA ASN A 61 23.58 13.71 -28.63
C ASN A 61 22.54 13.20 -27.62
N GLN A 62 22.20 11.90 -27.66
CA GLN A 62 21.34 11.24 -26.68
C GLN A 62 21.87 11.35 -25.24
N LEU A 63 23.18 11.57 -25.04
CA LEU A 63 23.80 11.81 -23.73
C LEU A 63 23.47 13.20 -23.14
N ALA A 64 23.03 14.16 -23.96
CA ALA A 64 22.59 15.48 -23.50
C ALA A 64 21.23 15.38 -22.79
N ALA A 65 20.29 14.64 -23.40
CA ALA A 65 18.96 14.37 -22.85
C ALA A 65 18.94 13.20 -21.83
N TYR A 66 20.10 12.78 -21.32
CA TYR A 66 20.20 11.60 -20.47
C TYR A 66 19.64 11.84 -19.06
N GLU A 67 18.44 11.29 -18.82
CA GLU A 67 17.81 11.20 -17.51
C GLU A 67 17.86 9.74 -17.00
N PRO A 68 18.73 9.37 -16.04
CA PRO A 68 18.76 8.02 -15.50
C PRO A 68 17.47 7.68 -14.75
N PRO A 69 16.97 6.43 -14.82
CA PRO A 69 15.85 5.99 -14.02
C PRO A 69 16.25 5.98 -12.53
N VAL A 70 15.68 6.89 -11.75
CA VAL A 70 15.88 6.99 -10.30
C VAL A 70 14.84 6.17 -9.55
N MET A 71 15.13 5.86 -8.29
CA MET A 71 14.23 5.14 -7.40
C MET A 71 12.96 5.94 -7.08
N THR A 72 11.79 5.31 -7.24
CA THR A 72 10.51 5.85 -6.78
C THR A 72 10.42 5.66 -5.26
N ARG A 73 10.14 6.73 -4.52
CA ARG A 73 9.92 6.70 -3.07
C ARG A 73 8.44 6.84 -2.74
N VAL A 74 7.93 5.97 -1.88
CA VAL A 74 6.56 6.01 -1.36
C VAL A 74 6.63 6.51 0.08
N HIS A 75 5.94 7.61 0.36
CA HIS A 75 5.88 8.21 1.69
C HIS A 75 4.46 8.12 2.26
N ALA A 76 4.36 7.99 3.59
CA ALA A 76 3.12 8.14 4.33
C ALA A 76 2.65 9.61 4.33
N GLY A 77 1.41 9.86 4.73
CA GLY A 77 0.84 11.20 4.86
C GLY A 77 1.51 12.10 5.92
N ASP A 78 2.39 11.54 6.75
CA ASP A 78 3.25 12.23 7.72
C ASP A 78 4.71 12.41 7.23
N GLY A 79 5.00 12.04 5.98
CA GLY A 79 6.32 12.14 5.36
C GLY A 79 7.25 10.94 5.60
N ARG A 80 6.93 9.98 6.48
CA ARG A 80 7.77 8.79 6.70
C ARG A 80 7.89 7.95 5.43
N LEU A 81 9.10 7.51 5.10
CA LEU A 81 9.36 6.60 3.98
C LEU A 81 8.76 5.20 4.27
N LEU A 82 7.87 4.73 3.41
CA LEU A 82 7.20 3.43 3.50
C LEU A 82 7.84 2.36 2.61
N ALA A 83 8.24 2.74 1.39
CA ALA A 83 8.84 1.84 0.42
C ALA A 83 9.72 2.60 -0.60
N GLU A 84 10.66 1.87 -1.21
CA GLU A 84 11.45 2.33 -2.34
C GLU A 84 11.36 1.29 -3.47
N HIS A 85 11.02 1.73 -4.68
CA HIS A 85 10.89 0.88 -5.86
C HIS A 85 11.90 1.30 -6.92
N ALA A 86 12.79 0.38 -7.29
CA ALA A 86 13.80 0.57 -8.32
C ALA A 86 14.14 -0.78 -8.97
N ARG A 87 14.34 -0.81 -10.29
CA ARG A 87 14.97 -1.97 -10.97
C ARG A 87 16.47 -2.01 -10.73
N GLU A 88 17.09 -0.84 -10.64
CA GLU A 88 18.51 -0.64 -10.37
C GLU A 88 18.65 0.49 -9.34
N LYS A 89 19.52 0.35 -8.34
CA LYS A 89 19.75 1.43 -7.37
C LYS A 89 20.65 2.48 -8.00
N ARG A 90 20.03 3.55 -8.49
CA ARG A 90 20.67 4.73 -9.08
C ARG A 90 20.38 5.97 -8.23
N LEU A 91 21.42 6.73 -7.88
CA LEU A 91 21.30 8.02 -7.21
C LEU A 91 22.21 9.02 -7.93
N PHE A 92 21.59 9.93 -8.69
CA PHE A 92 22.31 10.95 -9.43
C PHE A 92 22.84 12.03 -8.48
N VAL A 93 24.14 12.35 -8.59
CA VAL A 93 24.79 13.48 -7.92
C VAL A 93 25.58 14.25 -8.98
N PRO A 94 25.38 15.58 -9.14
CA PRO A 94 26.14 16.36 -10.11
C PRO A 94 27.61 16.46 -9.69
N LEU A 95 28.54 16.53 -10.65
CA LEU A 95 29.99 16.44 -10.38
C LEU A 95 30.47 17.52 -9.39
N VAL A 96 29.90 18.73 -9.48
CA VAL A 96 30.20 19.86 -8.57
C VAL A 96 29.85 19.59 -7.10
N ALA A 97 28.97 18.62 -6.83
CA ALA A 97 28.61 18.18 -5.48
C ALA A 97 29.34 16.90 -5.05
N MET A 98 30.16 16.28 -5.91
CA MET A 98 31.00 15.15 -5.53
C MET A 98 32.29 15.62 -4.82
N PRO A 99 32.73 14.97 -3.73
CA PRO A 99 33.97 15.32 -3.06
C PRO A 99 35.17 15.11 -3.99
N ARG A 100 36.07 16.08 -4.08
CA ARG A 100 37.28 16.01 -4.94
C ARG A 100 38.10 14.72 -4.74
N ARG A 101 38.15 14.19 -3.51
CA ARG A 101 38.83 12.91 -3.18
C ARG A 101 38.21 11.70 -3.87
N VAL A 102 36.89 11.68 -4.07
CA VAL A 102 36.18 10.64 -4.82
C VAL A 102 36.57 10.71 -6.28
N ILE A 103 36.47 11.89 -6.89
CA ILE A 103 36.84 12.17 -8.27
C ILE A 103 38.30 11.72 -8.53
N GLN A 104 39.23 12.17 -7.69
CA GLN A 104 40.65 11.82 -7.76
C GLN A 104 40.93 10.31 -7.62
N ALA A 105 40.15 9.58 -6.83
CA ALA A 105 40.33 8.14 -6.66
C ALA A 105 39.99 7.36 -7.93
N PHE A 106 38.87 7.69 -8.59
CA PHE A 106 38.47 7.04 -9.85
C PHE A 106 39.43 7.40 -10.99
N LEU A 107 39.84 8.67 -11.10
CA LEU A 107 40.86 9.10 -12.06
C LEU A 107 42.19 8.35 -11.84
N ALA A 108 42.68 8.27 -10.60
CA ALA A 108 43.91 7.55 -10.30
C ALA A 108 43.81 6.02 -10.50
N ALA A 109 42.61 5.43 -10.43
CA ALA A 109 42.41 3.99 -10.56
C ALA A 109 42.20 3.49 -12.00
N GLU A 110 41.57 4.32 -12.85
CA GLU A 110 41.08 3.93 -14.19
C GLU A 110 41.68 4.76 -15.33
N ASP A 111 41.83 6.09 -15.20
CA ASP A 111 42.27 6.98 -16.29
C ASP A 111 42.97 8.25 -15.75
N LYS A 112 44.28 8.13 -15.48
CA LYS A 112 45.06 9.21 -14.83
C LYS A 112 45.27 10.45 -15.72
N ALA A 113 45.17 10.28 -17.04
CA ALA A 113 45.41 11.32 -18.05
C ALA A 113 44.09 11.81 -18.67
N PHE A 114 42.96 11.55 -17.99
CA PHE A 114 41.62 11.81 -18.51
C PHE A 114 41.40 13.23 -19.03
N TYR A 115 42.00 14.25 -18.40
CA TYR A 115 41.88 15.65 -18.83
C TYR A 115 42.88 16.06 -19.92
N GLU A 116 43.82 15.19 -20.30
CA GLU A 116 44.94 15.48 -21.22
C GLU A 116 44.76 14.85 -22.62
N HIS A 117 44.10 13.70 -22.72
CA HIS A 117 43.86 12.99 -23.99
C HIS A 117 42.54 13.40 -24.68
N PHE A 118 42.32 12.96 -25.92
CA PHE A 118 41.08 13.22 -26.67
C PHE A 118 40.40 11.89 -27.06
N GLY A 119 39.46 11.44 -26.23
CA GLY A 119 38.67 10.21 -26.34
C GLY A 119 39.46 8.92 -26.13
N ILE A 120 40.70 8.87 -26.59
CA ILE A 120 41.64 7.75 -26.54
C ILE A 120 43.01 8.23 -26.06
N ASP A 121 43.69 7.44 -25.24
CA ASP A 121 45.08 7.68 -24.82
C ASP A 121 46.04 6.82 -25.68
N PRO A 122 46.79 7.42 -26.63
CA PRO A 122 47.72 6.68 -27.48
C PRO A 122 48.90 6.09 -26.70
N LEU A 123 49.33 6.73 -25.60
CA LEU A 123 50.45 6.29 -24.78
C LEU A 123 50.05 5.07 -23.95
N SER A 124 48.89 5.09 -23.29
CA SER A 124 48.39 3.91 -22.57
C SER A 124 48.08 2.75 -23.52
N VAL A 125 47.54 3.01 -24.71
CA VAL A 125 47.32 1.96 -25.73
C VAL A 125 48.64 1.36 -26.20
N ALA A 126 49.65 2.17 -26.54
CA ALA A 126 50.98 1.67 -26.94
C ALA A 126 51.65 0.86 -25.81
N ASN A 127 51.63 1.37 -24.58
CA ASN A 127 52.18 0.68 -23.41
C ASN A 127 51.46 -0.65 -23.14
N ALA A 128 50.13 -0.71 -23.28
CA ALA A 128 49.38 -1.96 -23.14
C ALA A 128 49.70 -2.97 -24.25
N VAL A 129 49.85 -2.53 -25.51
CA VAL A 129 50.26 -3.40 -26.62
C VAL A 129 51.66 -3.98 -26.36
N VAL A 130 52.65 -3.16 -26.00
CA VAL A 130 54.00 -3.63 -25.67
C VAL A 130 53.98 -4.58 -24.47
N THR A 131 53.26 -4.24 -23.40
CA THR A 131 53.14 -5.10 -22.20
C THR A 131 52.47 -6.45 -22.52
N ASN A 132 51.47 -6.47 -23.40
CA ASN A 132 50.79 -7.69 -23.80
C ASN A 132 51.65 -8.55 -24.75
N LEU A 133 52.48 -7.93 -25.60
CA LEU A 133 53.49 -8.61 -26.42
C LEU A 133 54.60 -9.24 -25.55
N VAL A 134 55.04 -8.56 -24.49
CA VAL A 134 56.03 -9.11 -23.54
C VAL A 134 55.45 -10.22 -22.65
N ASN A 135 54.14 -10.24 -22.41
CA ASN A 135 53.47 -11.30 -21.67
C ASN A 135 53.00 -12.49 -22.56
N LEU A 136 53.11 -12.40 -23.88
CA LEU A 136 52.76 -13.50 -24.80
C LEU A 136 53.79 -14.65 -24.70
N GLY A 137 53.52 -15.56 -23.78
CA GLY A 137 54.40 -16.70 -23.45
C GLY A 137 54.47 -17.04 -21.96
N GLY A 138 53.78 -16.31 -21.08
CA GLY A 138 53.70 -16.61 -19.66
C GLY A 138 52.32 -16.35 -19.05
N ASP A 139 52.10 -16.85 -17.84
CA ASP A 139 50.80 -16.92 -17.14
C ASP A 139 50.28 -15.55 -16.62
N ARG A 140 50.68 -14.44 -17.26
CA ARG A 140 50.43 -13.07 -16.83
C ARG A 140 49.23 -12.48 -17.56
N ARG A 141 48.25 -11.97 -16.79
CA ARG A 141 47.01 -11.39 -17.33
C ARG A 141 47.30 -10.15 -18.18
N LEU A 142 46.60 -10.07 -19.32
CA LEU A 142 46.63 -8.94 -20.24
C LEU A 142 46.23 -7.62 -19.56
N VAL A 143 46.89 -6.54 -19.95
CA VAL A 143 46.60 -5.17 -19.54
C VAL A 143 45.66 -4.52 -20.56
N GLY A 144 44.62 -3.83 -20.07
CA GLY A 144 43.70 -3.05 -20.90
C GLY A 144 43.96 -1.55 -20.75
N ALA A 145 43.81 -0.81 -21.84
CA ALA A 145 43.95 0.65 -21.91
C ALA A 145 42.65 1.27 -22.44
N SER A 146 41.57 1.20 -21.66
CA SER A 146 40.28 1.83 -22.00
C SER A 146 40.08 3.09 -21.17
N THR A 147 40.01 4.24 -21.84
CA THR A 147 39.73 5.55 -21.23
C THR A 147 38.34 5.58 -20.59
N ILE A 148 38.11 6.52 -19.67
CA ILE A 148 36.77 6.73 -19.07
C ILE A 148 35.72 7.00 -20.16
N THR A 149 36.05 7.79 -21.18
CA THR A 149 35.14 8.11 -22.29
C THR A 149 34.81 6.89 -23.15
N GLN A 150 35.76 5.98 -23.37
CA GLN A 150 35.45 4.67 -23.98
C GLN A 150 34.54 3.81 -23.08
N GLN A 151 34.69 3.89 -21.75
CA GLN A 151 33.78 3.19 -20.83
C GLN A 151 32.36 3.78 -20.88
N VAL A 152 32.22 5.11 -21.03
CA VAL A 152 30.91 5.78 -21.27
C VAL A 152 30.32 5.33 -22.62
N ALA A 153 31.06 5.43 -23.73
CA ALA A 153 30.62 4.98 -25.04
C ALA A 153 30.13 3.52 -25.04
N LYS A 154 30.88 2.64 -24.36
CA LYS A 154 30.56 1.21 -24.18
C LYS A 154 29.33 0.97 -23.29
N ASN A 155 29.16 1.72 -22.20
CA ASN A 155 28.06 1.49 -21.25
C ASN A 155 26.71 2.06 -21.74
N PHE A 156 26.73 3.23 -22.41
CA PHE A 156 25.51 3.95 -22.78
C PHE A 156 24.98 3.62 -24.17
N LEU A 157 25.85 3.34 -25.14
CA LEU A 157 25.50 3.38 -26.57
C LEU A 157 25.78 2.07 -27.32
N LEU A 158 26.54 1.12 -26.78
CA LEU A 158 26.97 -0.10 -27.49
C LEU A 158 26.53 -1.39 -26.78
N SER A 159 26.32 -2.46 -27.56
CA SER A 159 25.85 -3.76 -27.06
C SER A 159 26.93 -4.56 -26.32
N GLY A 160 26.49 -5.52 -25.50
CA GLY A 160 27.37 -6.33 -24.63
C GLY A 160 28.38 -7.25 -25.34
N GLU A 161 28.26 -7.45 -26.66
CA GLU A 161 29.04 -8.42 -27.42
C GLU A 161 30.55 -8.11 -27.49
N LEU A 162 31.37 -9.06 -27.05
CA LEU A 162 32.83 -8.95 -27.03
C LEU A 162 33.42 -9.14 -28.43
N SER A 163 33.59 -8.03 -29.16
CA SER A 163 34.16 -8.02 -30.51
C SER A 163 35.21 -6.92 -30.70
N PHE A 164 36.25 -7.20 -31.49
CA PHE A 164 37.25 -6.22 -31.90
C PHE A 164 36.62 -5.07 -32.71
N SER A 165 35.58 -5.37 -33.51
CA SER A 165 34.73 -4.38 -34.18
C SER A 165 34.10 -3.41 -33.18
N ARG A 166 33.54 -3.93 -32.07
CA ARG A 166 33.00 -3.08 -31.00
C ARG A 166 34.08 -2.21 -30.38
N LYS A 167 35.29 -2.72 -30.14
CA LYS A 167 36.38 -1.89 -29.55
C LYS A 167 36.83 -0.74 -30.46
N ILE A 168 36.74 -0.90 -31.79
CA ILE A 168 36.92 0.20 -32.75
C ILE A 168 35.75 1.19 -32.64
N LYS A 169 34.50 0.70 -32.60
CA LYS A 169 33.31 1.56 -32.41
C LYS A 169 33.36 2.34 -31.10
N GLU A 170 33.78 1.73 -29.99
CA GLU A 170 34.02 2.38 -28.68
C GLU A 170 35.01 3.55 -28.81
N ALA A 171 36.10 3.39 -29.58
CA ALA A 171 37.11 4.42 -29.77
C ALA A 171 36.60 5.59 -30.63
N ILE A 172 35.97 5.31 -31.78
CA ILE A 172 35.41 6.36 -32.66
C ILE A 172 34.31 7.15 -31.93
N LEU A 173 33.45 6.45 -31.18
CA LEU A 173 32.36 7.07 -30.44
C LEU A 173 32.87 7.88 -29.24
N ALA A 174 33.93 7.43 -28.55
CA ALA A 174 34.58 8.23 -27.51
C ALA A 174 35.10 9.57 -28.05
N MET A 175 35.77 9.60 -29.21
CA MET A 175 36.23 10.86 -29.81
C MET A 175 35.06 11.79 -30.18
N ARG A 176 33.93 11.27 -30.70
CA ARG A 176 32.71 12.08 -30.93
C ARG A 176 32.07 12.60 -29.65
N ILE A 177 32.16 11.84 -28.55
CA ILE A 177 31.63 12.29 -27.24
C ILE A 177 32.44 13.47 -26.70
N GLU A 178 33.77 13.51 -26.90
CA GLU A 178 34.60 14.64 -26.41
C GLU A 178 34.57 15.88 -27.30
N ASP A 179 34.21 15.73 -28.57
CA ASP A 179 33.92 16.85 -29.48
C ASP A 179 32.67 17.64 -29.03
N THR A 180 31.70 16.93 -28.42
CA THR A 180 30.37 17.45 -28.08
C THR A 180 30.16 17.72 -26.58
N PHE A 181 30.86 17.01 -25.68
CA PHE A 181 30.68 17.13 -24.23
C PHE A 181 31.98 17.47 -23.49
N THR A 182 31.87 18.34 -22.49
CA THR A 182 33.01 18.67 -21.61
C THR A 182 33.47 17.44 -20.82
N LYS A 183 34.78 17.38 -20.51
CA LYS A 183 35.37 16.33 -19.67
C LYS A 183 34.61 16.14 -18.35
N ASP A 184 34.16 17.23 -17.73
CA ASP A 184 33.38 17.17 -16.48
C ASP A 184 32.00 16.54 -16.68
N ARG A 185 31.27 16.84 -17.78
CA ARG A 185 29.99 16.18 -18.07
C ARG A 185 30.18 14.69 -18.40
N ILE A 186 31.27 14.32 -19.08
CA ILE A 186 31.61 12.92 -19.35
C ILE A 186 31.92 12.18 -18.05
N LEU A 187 32.67 12.80 -17.15
CA LEU A 187 33.03 12.24 -15.84
C LEU A 187 31.81 12.15 -14.91
N GLU A 188 30.90 13.12 -14.97
CA GLU A 188 29.59 13.08 -14.30
C GLU A 188 28.75 11.88 -14.77
N LEU A 189 28.63 11.69 -16.09
CA LEU A 189 27.92 10.53 -16.66
C LEU A 189 28.58 9.21 -16.24
N TYR A 190 29.91 9.12 -16.27
CA TYR A 190 30.65 7.94 -15.83
C TYR A 190 30.41 7.61 -14.35
N LEU A 191 30.60 8.59 -13.46
CA LEU A 191 30.50 8.39 -12.01
C LEU A 191 29.06 8.19 -11.52
N ASN A 192 28.04 8.52 -12.32
CA ASN A 192 26.65 8.22 -12.02
C ASN A 192 26.13 6.91 -12.66
N GLU A 193 26.78 6.39 -13.72
CA GLU A 193 26.34 5.18 -14.42
C GLU A 193 27.14 3.91 -14.05
N ILE A 194 28.41 4.04 -13.67
CA ILE A 194 29.30 2.88 -13.53
C ILE A 194 28.74 1.84 -12.54
N TYR A 195 28.62 0.59 -12.99
CA TYR A 195 28.15 -0.51 -12.14
C TYR A 195 29.24 -0.92 -11.14
N LEU A 196 28.93 -0.80 -9.84
CA LEU A 196 29.89 -1.02 -8.76
C LEU A 196 29.59 -2.30 -7.96
N GLY A 197 28.63 -3.12 -8.40
CA GLY A 197 28.26 -4.36 -7.72
C GLY A 197 27.02 -4.20 -6.83
N ALA A 198 26.52 -5.33 -6.33
CA ALA A 198 25.39 -5.39 -5.39
C ALA A 198 24.10 -4.64 -5.82
N GLY A 199 23.90 -4.44 -7.14
CA GLY A 199 22.77 -3.68 -7.69
C GLY A 199 22.94 -2.16 -7.69
N SER A 200 24.10 -1.63 -7.30
CA SER A 200 24.43 -0.20 -7.31
C SER A 200 25.05 0.24 -8.63
N TYR A 201 24.48 1.29 -9.21
CA TYR A 201 25.01 2.01 -10.37
C TYR A 201 25.27 3.46 -9.96
N GLY A 202 26.47 3.94 -10.23
CA GLY A 202 26.97 5.23 -9.77
C GLY A 202 27.53 5.20 -8.34
N VAL A 203 28.51 6.08 -8.07
CA VAL A 203 29.30 6.06 -6.83
C VAL A 203 28.44 6.36 -5.60
N ALA A 204 27.47 7.28 -5.70
CA ALA A 204 26.60 7.64 -4.58
C ALA A 204 25.67 6.49 -4.14
N ALA A 205 25.11 5.75 -5.10
CA ALA A 205 24.30 4.56 -4.79
C ALA A 205 25.15 3.38 -4.28
N ALA A 206 26.44 3.33 -4.63
CA ALA A 206 27.37 2.36 -4.05
C ALA A 206 27.81 2.74 -2.63
N ALA A 207 28.05 4.03 -2.35
CA ALA A 207 28.37 4.53 -1.01
C ALA A 207 27.31 4.16 0.02
N LEU A 208 26.03 4.37 -0.30
CA LEU A 208 24.91 3.98 0.56
C LEU A 208 24.81 2.44 0.71
N ASN A 209 24.89 1.69 -0.39
CA ASN A 209 24.68 0.23 -0.38
C ASN A 209 25.87 -0.58 0.21
N TYR A 210 27.07 -0.01 0.29
CA TYR A 210 28.23 -0.61 0.95
C TYR A 210 28.50 -0.06 2.36
N PHE A 211 28.16 1.20 2.66
CA PHE A 211 28.59 1.88 3.90
C PHE A 211 27.50 2.67 4.64
N ASP A 212 26.29 2.77 4.09
CA ASP A 212 25.16 3.58 4.61
C ASP A 212 25.54 5.05 4.91
N ARG A 213 26.32 5.65 3.99
CA ARG A 213 26.89 7.02 4.13
C ARG A 213 26.75 7.86 2.87
N SER A 214 26.75 9.19 3.05
CA SER A 214 26.90 10.13 1.94
C SER A 214 28.35 10.11 1.41
N LEU A 215 28.57 10.63 0.20
CA LEU A 215 29.92 10.74 -0.38
C LEU A 215 30.88 11.58 0.48
N ASN A 216 30.36 12.56 1.24
CA ASN A 216 31.18 13.44 2.09
C ASN A 216 31.72 12.72 3.34
N ASP A 217 31.03 11.68 3.81
CA ASP A 217 31.33 10.98 5.07
C ASP A 217 32.22 9.73 4.85
N LEU A 218 32.67 9.49 3.62
CA LEU A 218 33.52 8.36 3.28
C LEU A 218 34.98 8.61 3.70
N SER A 219 35.54 7.64 4.40
CA SER A 219 36.98 7.53 4.62
C SER A 219 37.75 7.26 3.33
N LEU A 220 39.05 7.54 3.32
CA LEU A 220 39.89 7.36 2.14
C LEU A 220 39.94 5.89 1.69
N GLU A 221 39.89 4.95 2.63
CA GLU A 221 39.83 3.51 2.41
C GLU A 221 38.51 3.06 1.78
N GLU A 222 37.38 3.67 2.16
CA GLU A 222 36.06 3.42 1.57
C GLU A 222 35.99 3.99 0.14
N ILE A 223 36.50 5.22 -0.07
CA ILE A 223 36.62 5.84 -1.39
C ILE A 223 37.49 4.98 -2.34
N ALA A 224 38.67 4.57 -1.89
CA ALA A 224 39.58 3.73 -2.68
C ALA A 224 39.04 2.31 -2.91
N TYR A 225 38.11 1.84 -2.07
CA TYR A 225 37.36 0.62 -2.33
C TYR A 225 36.30 0.84 -3.43
N LEU A 226 35.56 1.95 -3.42
CA LEU A 226 34.60 2.23 -4.51
C LEU A 226 35.32 2.35 -5.87
N ALA A 227 36.46 3.06 -5.91
CA ALA A 227 37.29 3.18 -7.10
C ALA A 227 38.03 1.87 -7.49
N ALA A 228 38.05 0.84 -6.64
CA ALA A 228 38.60 -0.47 -6.97
C ALA A 228 37.63 -1.34 -7.81
N LEU A 229 36.32 -1.05 -7.75
CA LEU A 229 35.26 -1.91 -8.27
C LEU A 229 35.08 -1.91 -9.81
N PRO A 230 35.18 -0.79 -10.57
CA PRO A 230 34.80 -0.74 -11.99
C PRO A 230 35.40 -1.86 -12.85
N LYS A 231 36.67 -2.18 -12.61
CA LYS A 231 37.42 -3.22 -13.33
C LYS A 231 36.80 -4.62 -13.23
N ALA A 232 36.18 -4.99 -12.10
CA ALA A 232 35.53 -6.29 -11.90
C ALA A 232 34.71 -6.34 -10.60
N PRO A 233 33.52 -5.70 -10.50
CA PRO A 233 32.83 -5.51 -9.23
C PRO A 233 32.47 -6.84 -8.53
N ASN A 234 32.01 -7.83 -9.28
CA ASN A 234 31.68 -9.18 -8.79
C ASN A 234 32.92 -10.00 -8.32
N ASN A 235 34.15 -9.49 -8.52
CA ASN A 235 35.39 -10.10 -8.04
C ASN A 235 35.99 -9.43 -6.79
N TYR A 236 35.42 -8.29 -6.35
CA TYR A 236 35.87 -7.57 -5.16
C TYR A 236 34.77 -7.48 -4.07
N HIS A 237 33.85 -8.45 -4.06
CA HIS A 237 32.82 -8.57 -3.03
C HIS A 237 33.49 -8.67 -1.63
N PRO A 238 33.20 -7.77 -0.69
CA PRO A 238 34.14 -7.52 0.40
C PRO A 238 34.05 -8.55 1.53
N VAL A 239 32.91 -9.22 1.71
CA VAL A 239 32.79 -10.44 2.53
C VAL A 239 33.38 -11.66 1.80
N ARG A 240 32.78 -12.07 0.67
CA ARG A 240 33.08 -13.34 -0.04
C ARG A 240 34.47 -13.41 -0.71
N LYS A 241 35.12 -12.27 -0.97
CA LYS A 241 36.42 -12.15 -1.68
C LYS A 241 37.31 -11.09 -1.00
N ARG A 242 37.29 -11.05 0.35
CA ARG A 242 37.93 -10.00 1.18
C ARG A 242 39.37 -9.67 0.79
N GLU A 243 40.21 -10.68 0.64
CA GLU A 243 41.64 -10.50 0.34
C GLU A 243 41.85 -9.79 -1.01
N ALA A 244 41.16 -10.24 -2.06
CA ALA A 244 41.22 -9.61 -3.39
C ALA A 244 40.69 -8.17 -3.37
N ALA A 245 39.64 -7.90 -2.59
CA ALA A 245 39.08 -6.56 -2.40
C ALA A 245 40.08 -5.63 -1.68
N VAL A 246 40.68 -6.08 -0.58
CA VAL A 246 41.71 -5.34 0.17
C VAL A 246 42.96 -5.09 -0.69
N GLY A 247 43.41 -6.09 -1.45
CA GLY A 247 44.53 -5.95 -2.39
C GLY A 247 44.28 -4.89 -3.47
N ARG A 248 43.11 -4.91 -4.13
CA ARG A 248 42.77 -3.90 -5.15
C ARG A 248 42.57 -2.50 -4.54
N ARG A 249 41.92 -2.38 -3.38
CA ARG A 249 41.81 -1.10 -2.61
C ARG A 249 43.20 -0.53 -2.30
N ASN A 250 44.10 -1.35 -1.77
CA ASN A 250 45.45 -0.91 -1.42
C ASN A 250 46.27 -0.49 -2.66
N TRP A 251 46.04 -1.13 -3.82
CA TRP A 251 46.60 -0.68 -5.10
C TRP A 251 46.08 0.71 -5.51
N VAL A 252 44.77 0.98 -5.37
CA VAL A 252 44.17 2.30 -5.66
C VAL A 252 44.77 3.38 -4.74
N LEU A 253 44.88 3.12 -3.43
CA LEU A 253 45.56 4.02 -2.49
C LEU A 253 47.00 4.31 -2.92
N GLY A 254 47.71 3.31 -3.45
CA GLY A 254 49.03 3.47 -4.05
C GLY A 254 49.05 4.41 -5.26
N GLN A 255 48.08 4.31 -6.18
CA GLN A 255 47.96 5.23 -7.31
C GLN A 255 47.60 6.65 -6.86
N MET A 256 46.71 6.81 -5.87
CA MET A 256 46.34 8.13 -5.34
C MET A 256 47.53 8.87 -4.71
N VAL A 257 48.43 8.15 -4.03
CA VAL A 257 49.68 8.72 -3.49
C VAL A 257 50.68 9.02 -4.62
N ALA A 258 50.85 8.11 -5.58
CA ALA A 258 51.77 8.30 -6.72
C ALA A 258 51.38 9.50 -7.60
N ASN A 259 50.08 9.75 -7.77
CA ASN A 259 49.53 10.86 -8.54
C ASN A 259 49.34 12.15 -7.71
N GLY A 260 49.90 12.22 -6.49
CA GLY A 260 49.87 13.42 -5.64
C GLY A 260 48.52 13.79 -5.03
N ALA A 261 47.46 12.99 -5.22
CA ALA A 261 46.12 13.27 -4.70
C ALA A 261 46.02 13.11 -3.16
N VAL A 262 46.97 12.43 -2.53
CA VAL A 262 47.04 12.24 -1.07
C VAL A 262 48.49 12.40 -0.59
N GLY A 263 48.70 13.25 0.42
CA GLY A 263 50.01 13.44 1.04
C GLY A 263 50.56 12.15 1.67
N GLY A 264 51.86 11.88 1.50
CA GLY A 264 52.50 10.56 1.63
C GLY A 264 52.56 9.87 3.01
N ARG A 265 51.65 10.17 3.95
CA ARG A 265 51.53 9.43 5.22
C ARG A 265 50.81 8.10 4.97
N ARG A 266 51.56 6.99 4.91
CA ARG A 266 50.99 5.62 4.87
C ARG A 266 50.13 5.38 6.11
N GLY A 267 48.80 5.42 5.95
CA GLY A 267 47.88 4.96 6.99
C GLY A 267 48.10 3.49 7.29
N ARG A 268 48.35 3.15 8.57
CA ARG A 268 48.20 1.76 9.04
C ARG A 268 46.69 1.48 9.08
N GLY A 269 46.19 0.88 8.01
CA GLY A 269 44.75 0.68 7.82
C GLY A 269 44.13 -0.06 9.00
N ARG A 270 43.15 0.59 9.64
CA ARG A 270 42.13 -0.16 10.38
C ARG A 270 41.31 -0.94 9.37
N ASP A 271 40.80 -2.10 9.79
CA ASP A 271 39.85 -2.85 8.97
C ASP A 271 38.52 -2.08 8.87
N ALA A 272 38.39 -1.25 7.84
CA ALA A 272 37.10 -0.75 7.39
C ALA A 272 36.24 -1.96 7.03
N GLY A 273 35.32 -2.31 7.93
CA GLY A 273 34.50 -3.51 7.88
C GLY A 273 33.42 -3.44 6.81
N ALA A 274 33.84 -3.44 5.53
CA ALA A 274 32.95 -3.47 4.38
C ALA A 274 32.15 -4.78 4.32
N ALA A 275 31.05 -4.85 5.06
CA ALA A 275 29.92 -5.69 4.72
C ALA A 275 28.94 -4.83 3.90
N PRO A 276 28.25 -5.36 2.87
CA PRO A 276 27.15 -4.63 2.26
C PRO A 276 26.08 -4.36 3.32
N HIS A 277 26.00 -3.10 3.76
CA HIS A 277 24.98 -2.71 4.71
C HIS A 277 23.61 -2.81 4.03
N GLN A 278 22.76 -3.68 4.54
CA GLN A 278 21.32 -3.43 4.50
C GLN A 278 21.12 -2.20 5.40
N GLY A 279 21.25 -1.02 4.80
CA GLY A 279 21.18 0.26 5.50
C GLY A 279 19.82 0.51 6.13
N ALA A 280 19.67 1.66 6.78
CA ALA A 280 18.42 2.10 7.41
C ALA A 280 17.33 2.51 6.39
N GLY A 281 17.03 1.62 5.44
CA GLY A 281 15.89 1.72 4.54
C GLY A 281 14.55 1.62 5.29
N ALA A 282 13.45 1.81 4.56
CA ALA A 282 12.11 1.78 5.13
C ALA A 282 11.89 0.51 5.98
N ARG A 283 11.40 0.69 7.22
CA ARG A 283 11.01 -0.39 8.13
C ARG A 283 10.13 -1.39 7.35
N ASP A 284 10.45 -2.68 7.39
CA ASP A 284 9.74 -3.69 6.57
C ASP A 284 8.36 -4.02 7.15
N LEU A 285 7.42 -3.07 7.03
CA LEU A 285 6.03 -3.10 7.53
C LEU A 285 5.19 -4.27 6.97
N ARG A 286 5.75 -5.05 6.03
CA ARG A 286 5.15 -6.25 5.44
C ARG A 286 5.22 -7.48 6.35
N ARG A 287 6.13 -7.49 7.34
CA ARG A 287 6.29 -8.61 8.27
C ARG A 287 5.44 -8.40 9.52
N SER A 288 4.74 -9.47 9.94
CA SER A 288 4.07 -9.49 11.25
C SER A 288 5.08 -9.25 12.39
N PRO A 289 4.69 -8.55 13.48
CA PRO A 289 5.61 -8.19 14.54
C PRO A 289 6.15 -9.40 15.30
N ALA A 290 7.44 -9.34 15.64
CA ALA A 290 8.14 -10.11 16.69
C ALA A 290 8.06 -11.66 16.72
N LEU A 291 7.30 -12.33 15.84
CA LEU A 291 7.21 -13.78 15.80
C LEU A 291 8.54 -14.43 15.37
N ARG A 292 9.19 -15.12 16.30
CA ARG A 292 10.44 -15.85 16.10
C ARG A 292 10.17 -17.35 16.09
N ARG A 293 10.80 -18.09 15.16
CA ARG A 293 10.76 -19.56 15.17
C ARG A 293 11.83 -20.07 16.13
N GLY A 294 11.39 -20.64 17.26
CA GLY A 294 12.26 -21.26 18.26
C GLY A 294 12.11 -22.78 18.28
N ALA A 295 13.19 -23.51 18.51
CA ALA A 295 13.17 -24.94 18.75
C ALA A 295 13.02 -25.21 20.26
N VAL A 296 12.11 -26.09 20.66
CA VAL A 296 11.90 -26.50 22.06
C VAL A 296 13.05 -27.40 22.49
N LEU A 297 13.89 -26.91 23.40
CA LEU A 297 15.09 -27.60 23.89
C LEU A 297 14.76 -28.55 25.05
N ALA A 298 13.82 -28.17 25.90
CA ALA A 298 13.37 -28.95 27.06
C ALA A 298 11.94 -28.55 27.45
N VAL A 299 11.21 -29.48 28.07
CA VAL A 299 9.85 -29.25 28.58
C VAL A 299 9.76 -29.75 30.01
N GLU A 300 9.39 -28.85 30.92
CA GLU A 300 9.14 -29.10 32.35
C GLU A 300 7.63 -28.95 32.63
N PRO A 301 7.09 -29.42 33.76
CA PRO A 301 5.66 -29.30 34.03
C PRO A 301 5.13 -27.86 33.93
N GLY A 302 5.85 -26.88 34.47
CA GLY A 302 5.44 -25.47 34.50
C GLY A 302 5.95 -24.57 33.37
N ARG A 303 6.79 -25.06 32.45
CA ARG A 303 7.42 -24.23 31.39
C ARG A 303 8.04 -25.06 30.27
N ALA A 304 8.24 -24.44 29.10
CA ALA A 304 9.09 -24.95 28.03
C ALA A 304 10.30 -24.01 27.83
N VAL A 305 11.48 -24.57 27.58
CA VAL A 305 12.71 -23.84 27.23
C VAL A 305 12.88 -23.90 25.72
N ILE A 306 13.02 -22.74 25.08
CA ILE A 306 13.21 -22.60 23.63
C ILE A 306 14.60 -22.04 23.29
N GLY A 307 15.10 -22.38 22.11
CA GLY A 307 16.35 -21.88 21.55
C GLY A 307 16.17 -21.34 20.14
N PHE A 308 16.93 -20.30 19.81
CA PHE A 308 16.87 -19.62 18.51
C PHE A 308 18.18 -19.78 17.73
N ALA A 309 18.13 -19.58 16.41
CA ALA A 309 19.28 -19.77 15.51
C ALA A 309 20.47 -18.82 15.77
N ASN A 310 20.29 -17.75 16.55
CA ASN A 310 21.36 -16.85 17.03
C ASN A 310 22.01 -17.33 18.34
N GLY A 311 21.67 -18.52 18.85
CA GLY A 311 22.18 -19.08 20.12
C GLY A 311 21.46 -18.59 21.37
N GLU A 312 20.55 -17.63 21.23
CA GLU A 312 19.70 -17.11 22.30
C GLU A 312 18.71 -18.17 22.80
N ARG A 313 18.37 -18.10 24.09
CA ARG A 313 17.39 -18.99 24.73
C ARG A 313 16.27 -18.17 25.37
N GLY A 314 15.09 -18.75 25.39
CA GLY A 314 13.90 -18.18 26.02
C GLY A 314 13.11 -19.21 26.81
N VAL A 315 12.13 -18.74 27.58
CA VAL A 315 11.23 -19.57 28.37
C VAL A 315 9.78 -19.19 28.06
N ILE A 316 8.95 -20.19 27.79
CA ILE A 316 7.49 -20.07 27.72
C ILE A 316 6.89 -20.62 29.02
N ALA A 317 6.15 -19.80 29.77
CA ALA A 317 5.50 -20.23 31.00
C ALA A 317 4.21 -21.01 30.72
N LEU A 318 3.75 -21.82 31.69
CA LEU A 318 2.49 -22.58 31.57
C LEU A 318 1.28 -21.67 31.27
N ASP A 319 1.21 -20.47 31.83
CA ASP A 319 0.11 -19.53 31.57
C ASP A 319 0.03 -19.12 30.08
N ASP A 320 1.19 -18.91 29.43
CA ASP A 320 1.29 -18.62 28.00
C ASP A 320 1.01 -19.85 27.10
N LEU A 321 0.87 -21.04 27.69
CA LEU A 321 0.46 -22.29 27.02
C LEU A 321 -1.02 -22.63 27.24
N LYS A 322 -1.71 -22.03 28.23
CA LYS A 322 -3.10 -22.38 28.63
C LYS A 322 -4.13 -22.25 27.51
N TRP A 323 -3.90 -21.36 26.54
CA TRP A 323 -4.79 -21.17 25.40
C TRP A 323 -4.71 -22.32 24.38
N ALA A 324 -3.58 -23.04 24.29
CA ALA A 324 -3.26 -24.02 23.25
C ALA A 324 -3.93 -25.39 23.46
N ARG A 325 -5.19 -25.40 23.90
CA ARG A 325 -5.99 -26.60 24.17
C ARG A 325 -6.29 -27.35 22.88
N LYS A 326 -5.88 -28.62 22.80
CA LYS A 326 -6.08 -29.48 21.61
C LYS A 326 -7.52 -29.44 21.11
N ALA A 327 -7.71 -29.00 19.86
CA ALA A 327 -9.01 -28.93 19.23
C ALA A 327 -9.63 -30.33 19.07
N ARG A 328 -10.93 -30.42 19.34
CA ARG A 328 -11.81 -31.56 19.07
C ARG A 328 -12.85 -31.10 18.05
N GLY A 329 -13.15 -31.95 17.06
CA GLY A 329 -13.95 -31.57 15.89
C GLY A 329 -15.29 -30.87 16.22
N LYS A 330 -15.74 -29.99 15.30
CA LYS A 330 -16.90 -29.10 15.47
C LYS A 330 -16.72 -28.01 16.55
N GLY A 331 -15.53 -27.39 16.60
CA GLY A 331 -15.26 -26.20 17.42
C GLY A 331 -15.24 -26.42 18.93
N ARG A 332 -14.96 -27.66 19.39
CA ARG A 332 -14.83 -27.98 20.81
C ARG A 332 -13.35 -27.97 21.20
N LEU A 333 -13.02 -27.48 22.39
CA LEU A 333 -11.66 -27.59 22.93
C LEU A 333 -11.56 -28.83 23.84
N GLY A 334 -10.35 -29.38 23.97
CA GLY A 334 -10.02 -30.39 24.98
C GLY A 334 -10.09 -29.85 26.43
N PRO A 335 -9.61 -30.61 27.42
CA PRO A 335 -9.46 -30.10 28.79
C PRO A 335 -8.54 -28.85 28.84
N GLU A 336 -8.46 -28.20 29.99
CA GLU A 336 -7.48 -27.13 30.23
C GLU A 336 -6.05 -27.70 30.28
N VAL A 337 -5.07 -26.93 29.80
CA VAL A 337 -3.66 -27.30 29.85
C VAL A 337 -3.16 -27.11 31.29
N THR A 338 -2.71 -28.20 31.91
CA THR A 338 -2.22 -28.24 33.29
C THR A 338 -0.71 -28.50 33.38
N ALA A 339 -0.07 -28.89 32.28
CA ALA A 339 1.39 -29.01 32.19
C ALA A 339 1.89 -28.78 30.74
N ALA A 340 3.08 -28.21 30.57
CA ALA A 340 3.59 -27.82 29.25
C ALA A 340 3.75 -29.00 28.27
N HIS A 341 4.05 -30.21 28.77
CA HIS A 341 4.16 -31.44 27.97
C HIS A 341 2.84 -31.88 27.29
N GLN A 342 1.71 -31.27 27.66
CA GLN A 342 0.41 -31.52 27.02
C GLN A 342 0.25 -30.72 25.72
N VAL A 343 1.15 -29.77 25.46
CA VAL A 343 1.16 -28.88 24.28
C VAL A 343 2.44 -29.03 23.46
N LEU A 344 3.60 -29.16 24.12
CA LEU A 344 4.92 -29.13 23.48
C LEU A 344 5.77 -30.36 23.83
N SER A 345 6.60 -30.79 22.88
CA SER A 345 7.63 -31.81 23.01
C SER A 345 9.02 -31.23 22.73
N ALA A 346 10.07 -31.83 23.30
CA ALA A 346 11.44 -31.45 22.94
C ALA A 346 11.71 -31.83 21.47
N GLY A 347 12.25 -30.88 20.70
CA GLY A 347 12.42 -30.98 19.24
C GLY A 347 11.36 -30.23 18.41
N ASP A 348 10.23 -29.82 19.00
CA ASP A 348 9.21 -29.04 18.29
C ASP A 348 9.78 -27.67 17.83
N VAL A 349 9.36 -27.18 16.66
CA VAL A 349 9.71 -25.84 16.17
C VAL A 349 8.45 -24.97 16.16
N VAL A 350 8.42 -23.96 17.03
CA VAL A 350 7.21 -23.17 17.32
C VAL A 350 7.38 -21.67 17.04
N PRO A 351 6.32 -20.96 16.64
CA PRO A 351 6.27 -19.50 16.71
C PRO A 351 6.21 -19.05 18.18
N ALA A 352 7.15 -18.19 18.57
CA ALA A 352 7.23 -17.58 19.89
C ALA A 352 7.30 -16.06 19.75
N GLU A 353 6.57 -15.34 20.60
CA GLU A 353 6.57 -13.87 20.68
C GLU A 353 7.25 -13.45 21.98
N PRO A 354 8.23 -12.53 21.98
CA PRO A 354 8.82 -12.02 23.23
C PRO A 354 7.80 -11.21 24.02
N LEU A 355 7.77 -11.38 25.35
CA LEU A 355 6.88 -10.62 26.23
C LEU A 355 7.52 -9.26 26.58
N GLU A 356 6.80 -8.16 26.29
CA GLU A 356 7.27 -6.82 26.64
C GLU A 356 7.51 -6.68 28.16
N GLY A 357 8.63 -6.05 28.52
CA GLY A 357 9.04 -5.87 29.91
C GLY A 357 9.55 -7.13 30.63
N ARG A 358 9.77 -8.26 29.93
CA ARG A 358 10.29 -9.50 30.53
C ARG A 358 11.35 -10.17 29.67
N ASP A 359 12.62 -9.79 29.88
CA ASP A 359 13.75 -10.37 29.16
C ASP A 359 13.79 -11.90 29.25
N GLY A 360 13.96 -12.56 28.10
CA GLY A 360 13.99 -14.01 27.98
C GLY A 360 12.63 -14.73 28.14
N ALA A 361 11.54 -14.02 28.41
CA ALA A 361 10.20 -14.61 28.49
C ALA A 361 9.45 -14.49 27.15
N PHE A 362 8.76 -15.56 26.75
CA PHE A 362 8.08 -15.65 25.47
C PHE A 362 6.68 -16.27 25.62
N ALA A 363 5.75 -15.86 24.77
CA ALA A 363 4.46 -16.51 24.62
C ALA A 363 4.45 -17.47 23.43
N LEU A 364 3.81 -18.64 23.58
CA LEU A 364 3.51 -19.52 22.44
C LEU A 364 2.48 -18.85 21.54
N ARG A 365 2.71 -18.89 20.22
CA ARG A 365 1.78 -18.42 19.19
C ARG A 365 1.58 -19.48 18.12
N GLN A 366 0.45 -19.43 17.44
CA GLN A 366 0.15 -20.23 16.25
C GLN A 366 -0.11 -19.28 15.08
N ILE A 367 0.42 -19.61 13.90
CA ILE A 367 0.07 -18.89 12.67
C ILE A 367 -1.41 -19.17 12.38
N PRO A 368 -2.29 -18.15 12.30
CA PRO A 368 -3.71 -18.36 12.08
C PRO A 368 -4.00 -19.07 10.75
N ALA A 369 -4.93 -20.02 10.77
CA ALA A 369 -5.47 -20.64 9.55
C ALA A 369 -6.59 -19.79 8.91
N VAL A 370 -7.24 -18.95 9.72
CA VAL A 370 -8.06 -17.82 9.25
C VAL A 370 -7.14 -16.68 8.84
N SER A 371 -7.61 -15.82 7.94
CA SER A 371 -7.00 -14.53 7.65
C SER A 371 -8.06 -13.43 7.80
N GLY A 372 -7.70 -12.21 7.44
CA GLY A 372 -8.60 -11.08 7.54
C GLY A 372 -8.07 -9.85 6.81
N ALA A 373 -8.80 -8.76 6.97
CA ALA A 373 -8.39 -7.45 6.49
C ALA A 373 -8.84 -6.36 7.46
N LEU A 374 -8.10 -5.24 7.49
CA LEU A 374 -8.56 -3.99 8.10
C LEU A 374 -8.36 -2.85 7.10
N VAL A 375 -9.41 -2.06 6.89
CA VAL A 375 -9.35 -0.79 6.14
C VAL A 375 -9.80 0.31 7.08
N ALA A 376 -9.09 1.43 7.11
CA ALA A 376 -9.52 2.64 7.78
C ALA A 376 -9.31 3.87 6.89
N LEU A 377 -10.30 4.75 6.83
CA LEU A 377 -10.28 5.92 5.96
C LEU A 377 -11.02 7.13 6.55
N ASP A 378 -10.64 8.31 6.09
CA ASP A 378 -11.31 9.59 6.40
C ASP A 378 -12.61 9.70 5.57
N PRO A 379 -13.79 9.78 6.22
CA PRO A 379 -15.06 9.82 5.51
C PRO A 379 -15.30 11.12 4.72
N HIS A 380 -14.61 12.22 5.05
CA HIS A 380 -14.80 13.51 4.41
C HIS A 380 -13.93 13.71 3.17
N THR A 381 -12.87 12.92 3.02
CA THR A 381 -11.90 13.07 1.92
C THR A 381 -11.64 11.79 1.12
N GLY A 382 -12.08 10.62 1.61
CA GLY A 382 -11.79 9.31 1.00
C GLY A 382 -10.36 8.82 1.19
N ARG A 383 -9.51 9.55 1.95
CA ARG A 383 -8.11 9.19 2.18
C ARG A 383 -8.02 7.88 2.96
N VAL A 384 -7.37 6.87 2.40
CA VAL A 384 -7.10 5.62 3.10
C VAL A 384 -5.95 5.84 4.08
N LEU A 385 -6.27 5.77 5.38
CA LEU A 385 -5.35 6.06 6.49
C LEU A 385 -4.61 4.81 6.96
N ALA A 386 -5.23 3.63 6.84
CA ALA A 386 -4.61 2.34 7.05
C ALA A 386 -5.25 1.27 6.14
N LEU A 387 -4.42 0.35 5.65
CA LEU A 387 -4.88 -0.85 4.93
C LEU A 387 -4.00 -2.04 5.34
N VAL A 388 -4.64 -3.14 5.68
CA VAL A 388 -4.03 -4.43 6.05
C VAL A 388 -4.74 -5.53 5.27
N GLY A 389 -4.04 -6.20 4.35
CA GLY A 389 -4.61 -7.23 3.46
C GLY A 389 -4.50 -8.68 3.95
N GLY A 390 -3.88 -8.91 5.10
CA GLY A 390 -3.64 -10.24 5.66
C GLY A 390 -2.78 -10.22 6.92
N PHE A 391 -2.56 -11.39 7.50
CA PHE A 391 -1.79 -11.58 8.74
C PHE A 391 -0.27 -11.36 8.57
N ASP A 392 0.30 -11.81 7.45
CA ASP A 392 1.73 -11.68 7.14
C ASP A 392 1.94 -11.74 5.62
N PHE A 393 2.52 -10.69 5.04
CA PHE A 393 2.68 -10.57 3.59
C PHE A 393 3.67 -11.60 3.03
N ALA A 394 4.72 -11.93 3.79
CA ALA A 394 5.73 -12.92 3.40
C ALA A 394 5.16 -14.36 3.34
N THR A 395 4.01 -14.60 4.00
CA THR A 395 3.26 -15.85 3.93
C THR A 395 2.13 -15.80 2.89
N SER A 396 1.53 -14.62 2.67
CA SER A 396 0.47 -14.44 1.66
C SER A 396 0.39 -12.98 1.15
N GLU A 397 0.79 -12.77 -0.11
CA GLU A 397 0.76 -11.46 -0.78
C GLU A 397 -0.65 -11.05 -1.25
N PHE A 398 -1.66 -11.93 -1.14
CA PHE A 398 -3.03 -11.66 -1.58
C PHE A 398 -3.70 -10.60 -0.70
N ASP A 399 -4.15 -9.50 -1.30
CA ASP A 399 -4.72 -8.37 -0.55
C ASP A 399 -6.24 -8.55 -0.32
N ARG A 400 -6.59 -9.00 0.88
CA ARG A 400 -8.00 -9.20 1.27
C ARG A 400 -8.76 -7.88 1.48
N ALA A 401 -8.10 -6.73 1.57
CA ALA A 401 -8.78 -5.44 1.70
C ALA A 401 -9.37 -4.94 0.37
N THR A 402 -8.72 -5.23 -0.77
CA THR A 402 -9.16 -4.77 -2.10
C THR A 402 -9.54 -5.88 -3.09
N GLN A 403 -9.10 -7.13 -2.86
CA GLN A 403 -9.27 -8.23 -3.82
C GLN A 403 -10.23 -9.33 -3.33
N ALA A 404 -10.36 -9.53 -2.01
CA ALA A 404 -11.28 -10.53 -1.46
C ALA A 404 -12.74 -10.03 -1.49
N ARG A 405 -13.43 -10.38 -2.58
CA ARG A 405 -14.90 -10.31 -2.63
C ARG A 405 -15.49 -11.34 -1.66
N ARG A 406 -16.34 -10.86 -0.75
CA ARG A 406 -16.94 -11.61 0.36
C ARG A 406 -18.32 -11.06 0.72
N GLN A 407 -19.20 -11.92 1.20
CA GLN A 407 -20.55 -11.52 1.62
C GLN A 407 -20.49 -10.68 2.91
N PRO A 408 -20.97 -9.42 2.94
CA PRO A 408 -21.00 -8.59 4.15
C PRO A 408 -22.14 -8.99 5.10
N GLY A 409 -23.12 -9.74 4.61
CA GLY A 409 -24.31 -10.15 5.36
C GLY A 409 -25.01 -8.95 5.99
N SER A 410 -25.29 -9.04 7.30
CA SER A 410 -25.98 -7.98 8.05
C SER A 410 -25.28 -6.59 8.09
N ALA A 411 -24.07 -6.43 7.54
CA ALA A 411 -23.47 -5.11 7.33
C ALA A 411 -24.01 -4.37 6.08
N PHE A 412 -24.77 -5.04 5.20
CA PHE A 412 -25.51 -4.39 4.10
C PHE A 412 -26.78 -3.65 4.57
N LYS A 413 -27.32 -4.00 5.74
CA LYS A 413 -28.64 -3.51 6.19
C LYS A 413 -28.81 -1.99 6.20
N PRO A 414 -27.85 -1.15 6.62
CA PRO A 414 -28.05 0.30 6.66
C PRO A 414 -28.48 0.93 5.33
N PHE A 415 -28.13 0.35 4.19
CA PHE A 415 -28.52 0.85 2.87
C PHE A 415 -29.98 0.52 2.53
N VAL A 416 -30.52 -0.61 3.02
CA VAL A 416 -31.97 -0.93 2.99
C VAL A 416 -32.75 0.05 3.88
N TYR A 417 -32.22 0.37 5.05
CA TYR A 417 -32.89 1.26 6.01
C TYR A 417 -32.80 2.74 5.57
N LEU A 418 -31.71 3.16 4.92
CA LEU A 418 -31.63 4.45 4.24
C LEU A 418 -32.69 4.55 3.13
N ALA A 419 -32.74 3.55 2.25
CA ALA A 419 -33.74 3.49 1.19
C ALA A 419 -35.18 3.57 1.74
N ALA A 420 -35.46 2.97 2.90
CA ALA A 420 -36.75 3.07 3.56
C ALA A 420 -37.07 4.48 4.08
N LEU A 421 -36.12 5.12 4.76
CA LEU A 421 -36.27 6.50 5.28
C LEU A 421 -36.49 7.50 4.13
N ASP A 422 -35.74 7.35 3.03
CA ASP A 422 -35.92 8.14 1.80
C ASP A 422 -37.24 7.83 1.05
N ASN A 423 -37.96 6.76 1.43
CA ASN A 423 -39.28 6.37 0.91
C ASN A 423 -40.40 6.46 1.99
N GLY A 424 -40.28 7.41 2.92
CA GLY A 424 -41.38 7.79 3.83
C GLY A 424 -41.44 7.03 5.16
N TYR A 425 -40.54 6.08 5.42
CA TYR A 425 -40.39 5.55 6.77
C TYR A 425 -39.76 6.60 7.71
N THR A 426 -39.96 6.41 9.00
CA THR A 426 -39.26 7.13 10.07
C THR A 426 -38.52 6.12 10.95
N PRO A 427 -37.53 6.54 11.76
CA PRO A 427 -36.89 5.66 12.74
C PRO A 427 -37.87 5.03 13.75
N ALA A 428 -39.01 5.70 14.00
CA ALA A 428 -40.09 5.22 14.87
C ALA A 428 -41.17 4.40 14.16
N SER A 429 -41.15 4.27 12.82
CA SER A 429 -42.14 3.49 12.08
C SER A 429 -42.12 2.03 12.53
N ILE A 430 -43.29 1.50 12.87
CA ILE A 430 -43.44 0.14 13.41
C ILE A 430 -43.40 -0.90 12.29
N VAL A 431 -42.49 -1.87 12.42
CA VAL A 431 -42.37 -3.02 11.52
C VAL A 431 -42.57 -4.31 12.31
N LEU A 432 -43.33 -5.25 11.73
CA LEU A 432 -43.67 -6.52 12.38
C LEU A 432 -42.55 -7.57 12.27
N ASP A 433 -41.90 -7.91 13.37
CA ASP A 433 -40.95 -9.03 13.46
C ASP A 433 -41.68 -10.38 13.71
N ALA A 434 -42.33 -10.88 12.65
CA ALA A 434 -43.08 -12.12 12.62
C ALA A 434 -42.73 -12.96 11.37
N PRO A 435 -43.02 -14.29 11.34
CA PRO A 435 -42.59 -15.21 10.29
C PRO A 435 -42.79 -14.69 8.87
N VAL A 436 -41.83 -14.96 8.00
CA VAL A 436 -41.87 -14.63 6.57
C VAL A 436 -41.70 -15.93 5.78
N VAL A 437 -42.53 -16.12 4.76
CA VAL A 437 -42.42 -17.24 3.82
C VAL A 437 -42.44 -16.66 2.41
N ILE A 438 -41.34 -16.83 1.68
CA ILE A 438 -41.16 -16.29 0.34
C ILE A 438 -41.22 -17.44 -0.65
N ASP A 439 -42.07 -17.33 -1.66
CA ASP A 439 -42.03 -18.24 -2.80
C ASP A 439 -40.85 -17.90 -3.71
N GLN A 440 -40.24 -18.92 -4.33
CA GLN A 440 -39.05 -18.76 -5.17
C GLN A 440 -39.32 -19.11 -6.63
N GLY A 441 -40.53 -19.55 -6.97
CA GLY A 441 -40.90 -20.03 -8.30
C GLY A 441 -41.14 -21.54 -8.33
N GLU A 442 -41.65 -22.03 -9.46
CA GLU A 442 -42.07 -23.42 -9.59
C GLU A 442 -40.95 -24.42 -9.30
N HIS A 443 -41.32 -25.54 -8.68
CA HIS A 443 -40.43 -26.62 -8.21
C HIS A 443 -39.35 -26.24 -7.17
N LEU A 444 -39.22 -24.96 -6.77
CA LEU A 444 -38.33 -24.55 -5.70
C LEU A 444 -39.00 -24.63 -4.32
N ARG A 445 -38.19 -24.89 -3.28
CA ARG A 445 -38.70 -24.88 -1.89
C ARG A 445 -38.95 -23.44 -1.45
N LYS A 446 -40.11 -23.17 -0.83
CA LYS A 446 -40.41 -21.86 -0.24
C LYS A 446 -39.36 -21.49 0.80
N TRP A 447 -38.79 -20.29 0.68
CA TRP A 447 -37.75 -19.80 1.58
C TRP A 447 -38.36 -19.32 2.89
N LYS A 448 -37.81 -19.79 4.00
CA LYS A 448 -38.17 -19.41 5.37
C LYS A 448 -36.94 -18.79 6.05
N PRO A 449 -36.70 -17.48 5.89
CA PRO A 449 -35.67 -16.78 6.63
C PRO A 449 -36.02 -16.71 8.13
N GLU A 450 -35.00 -16.56 8.97
CA GLU A 450 -35.13 -16.54 10.43
C GLU A 450 -34.23 -15.45 11.04
N ASN A 451 -34.54 -15.00 12.25
CA ASN A 451 -33.66 -14.12 13.04
C ASN A 451 -32.50 -14.91 13.65
N TYR A 452 -31.36 -14.24 13.89
CA TYR A 452 -30.16 -14.86 14.49
C TYR A 452 -30.40 -15.59 15.82
N THR A 453 -31.44 -15.20 16.56
CA THR A 453 -31.81 -15.78 17.86
C THR A 453 -32.90 -16.86 17.75
N GLU A 454 -33.32 -17.27 16.55
CA GLU A 454 -34.38 -18.26 16.32
C GLU A 454 -35.71 -17.87 17.01
N ARG A 455 -36.01 -16.55 17.07
CA ARG A 455 -37.18 -15.95 17.76
C ARG A 455 -37.85 -14.86 16.94
N PHE A 456 -39.14 -14.68 17.18
CA PHE A 456 -39.96 -13.56 16.71
C PHE A 456 -40.14 -12.56 17.86
N TYR A 457 -40.20 -11.27 17.55
CA TYR A 457 -40.26 -10.19 18.55
C TYR A 457 -41.49 -9.30 18.41
N GLY A 458 -42.37 -9.55 17.43
CA GLY A 458 -43.59 -8.78 17.23
C GLY A 458 -43.33 -7.38 16.67
N PRO A 459 -44.28 -6.44 16.81
CA PRO A 459 -44.13 -5.06 16.35
C PRO A 459 -42.96 -4.35 17.06
N SER A 460 -42.11 -3.64 16.34
CA SER A 460 -41.06 -2.78 16.93
C SER A 460 -40.67 -1.65 15.98
N THR A 461 -40.09 -0.57 16.51
CA THR A 461 -39.57 0.55 15.71
C THR A 461 -38.50 0.12 14.68
N LEU A 462 -38.44 0.83 13.56
CA LEU A 462 -37.41 0.69 12.54
C LEU A 462 -36.00 0.81 13.14
N ARG A 463 -35.79 1.72 14.12
CA ARG A 463 -34.55 1.81 14.90
C ARG A 463 -34.18 0.48 15.54
N VAL A 464 -35.07 -0.13 16.33
CA VAL A 464 -34.80 -1.43 17.00
C VAL A 464 -34.51 -2.53 15.98
N GLY A 465 -35.16 -2.51 14.81
CA GLY A 465 -34.84 -3.38 13.68
C GLY A 465 -33.37 -3.33 13.24
N LEU A 466 -32.78 -2.13 13.16
CA LEU A 466 -31.38 -1.95 12.78
C LEU A 466 -30.39 -2.15 13.95
N GLU A 467 -30.70 -1.65 15.15
CA GLU A 467 -29.88 -1.78 16.36
C GLU A 467 -29.63 -3.25 16.72
N GLU A 468 -30.71 -4.05 16.75
CA GLU A 468 -30.68 -5.48 17.03
C GLU A 468 -30.47 -6.34 15.76
N SER A 469 -30.34 -5.70 14.60
CA SER A 469 -30.02 -6.34 13.31
C SER A 469 -31.00 -7.45 12.89
N ARG A 470 -32.30 -7.31 13.19
CA ARG A 470 -33.36 -8.30 12.94
C ARG A 470 -33.52 -8.58 11.44
N ASN A 471 -33.68 -9.85 11.04
CA ASN A 471 -33.74 -10.27 9.64
C ASN A 471 -35.13 -10.06 9.03
N LEU A 472 -36.19 -10.42 9.75
CA LEU A 472 -37.54 -10.43 9.20
C LEU A 472 -38.09 -9.01 8.99
N MET A 473 -37.77 -8.07 9.91
CA MET A 473 -38.07 -6.64 9.73
C MET A 473 -37.35 -6.08 8.48
N THR A 474 -36.07 -6.41 8.29
CA THR A 474 -35.29 -5.96 7.11
C THR A 474 -35.92 -6.46 5.81
N LEU A 475 -36.33 -7.73 5.77
CA LEU A 475 -36.98 -8.30 4.59
C LEU A 475 -38.34 -7.65 4.30
N ARG A 476 -39.18 -7.45 5.32
CA ARG A 476 -40.49 -6.80 5.17
C ARG A 476 -40.35 -5.38 4.63
N VAL A 477 -39.42 -4.60 5.17
CA VAL A 477 -39.07 -3.27 4.65
C VAL A 477 -38.61 -3.32 3.19
N ALA A 478 -37.72 -4.26 2.84
CA ALA A 478 -37.22 -4.41 1.46
C ALA A 478 -38.28 -4.90 0.46
N GLN A 479 -39.28 -5.67 0.92
CA GLN A 479 -40.43 -6.10 0.11
C GLN A 479 -41.41 -4.94 -0.11
N ASP A 480 -41.62 -4.10 0.91
CA ASP A 480 -42.54 -2.96 0.89
C ASP A 480 -42.03 -1.82 -0.02
N ILE A 481 -40.76 -1.42 0.11
CA ILE A 481 -40.14 -0.38 -0.74
C ILE A 481 -39.68 -0.89 -2.12
N GLY A 482 -39.77 -2.20 -2.35
CA GLY A 482 -39.33 -2.87 -3.57
C GLY A 482 -37.80 -3.10 -3.66
N MET A 483 -37.41 -4.28 -4.15
CA MET A 483 -36.00 -4.66 -4.31
C MET A 483 -35.24 -3.80 -5.34
N LYS A 484 -35.92 -3.25 -6.36
CA LYS A 484 -35.33 -2.26 -7.28
C LYS A 484 -34.78 -1.04 -6.55
N THR A 485 -35.54 -0.51 -5.59
CA THR A 485 -35.13 0.63 -4.76
C THR A 485 -33.88 0.27 -3.95
N VAL A 486 -33.84 -0.94 -3.38
CA VAL A 486 -32.64 -1.46 -2.68
C VAL A 486 -31.43 -1.59 -3.62
N ALA A 487 -31.63 -1.98 -4.88
CA ALA A 487 -30.59 -2.04 -5.89
C ALA A 487 -30.04 -0.65 -6.26
N ASP A 488 -30.91 0.34 -6.48
CA ASP A 488 -30.51 1.72 -6.75
C ASP A 488 -29.61 2.28 -5.63
N TYR A 489 -29.95 2.06 -4.36
CA TYR A 489 -29.10 2.50 -3.24
C TYR A 489 -27.78 1.71 -3.15
N ALA A 490 -27.78 0.41 -3.42
CA ALA A 490 -26.56 -0.39 -3.49
C ALA A 490 -25.58 0.09 -4.58
N ALA A 491 -26.11 0.52 -5.74
CA ALA A 491 -25.35 1.08 -6.84
C ALA A 491 -24.82 2.49 -6.54
N ARG A 492 -25.66 3.39 -5.99
CA ARG A 492 -25.26 4.77 -5.59
C ARG A 492 -24.07 4.76 -4.63
N PHE A 493 -24.09 3.86 -3.65
CA PHE A 493 -23.05 3.70 -2.63
C PHE A 493 -21.87 2.80 -3.06
N GLY A 494 -21.86 2.31 -4.31
CA GLY A 494 -20.72 1.57 -4.89
C GLY A 494 -20.56 0.12 -4.40
N LEU A 495 -21.52 -0.41 -3.63
CA LEU A 495 -21.43 -1.75 -3.02
C LEU A 495 -21.59 -2.86 -4.06
N HIS A 496 -22.56 -2.70 -4.95
CA HIS A 496 -22.85 -3.61 -6.05
C HIS A 496 -23.68 -2.86 -7.12
N PRO A 497 -23.16 -2.62 -8.35
CA PRO A 497 -23.90 -1.87 -9.36
C PRO A 497 -25.08 -2.66 -9.93
N ASP A 498 -24.89 -3.95 -10.17
CA ASP A 498 -25.88 -4.85 -10.79
C ASP A 498 -26.56 -5.73 -9.73
N LEU A 499 -27.05 -5.14 -8.62
CA LEU A 499 -27.65 -5.91 -7.50
C LEU A 499 -28.93 -6.62 -7.97
N PRO A 500 -29.01 -7.97 -8.00
CA PRO A 500 -30.21 -8.65 -8.46
C PRO A 500 -31.38 -8.40 -7.49
N GLU A 501 -32.57 -8.18 -8.04
CA GLU A 501 -33.78 -7.77 -7.31
C GLU A 501 -34.43 -8.92 -6.48
N VAL A 502 -33.62 -9.79 -5.89
CA VAL A 502 -34.06 -10.94 -5.09
C VAL A 502 -34.10 -10.59 -3.60
N PRO A 503 -35.13 -10.99 -2.82
CA PRO A 503 -35.25 -10.63 -1.40
C PRO A 503 -34.05 -11.02 -0.51
N SER A 504 -33.27 -12.04 -0.88
CA SER A 504 -32.07 -12.42 -0.12
C SER A 504 -30.95 -11.36 -0.17
N ALA A 505 -30.91 -10.51 -1.21
CA ALA A 505 -29.91 -9.45 -1.35
C ALA A 505 -30.07 -8.38 -0.25
N ALA A 506 -31.29 -8.12 0.23
CA ALA A 506 -31.55 -7.23 1.38
C ALA A 506 -30.90 -7.70 2.70
N LEU A 507 -30.48 -8.96 2.79
CA LEU A 507 -29.71 -9.50 3.92
C LEU A 507 -28.19 -9.54 3.66
N GLY A 508 -27.71 -9.00 2.54
CA GLY A 508 -26.29 -8.94 2.18
C GLY A 508 -25.71 -10.27 1.66
N SER A 509 -26.47 -10.96 0.80
CA SER A 509 -26.07 -12.24 0.19
C SER A 509 -25.08 -12.14 -0.98
N LEU A 510 -24.80 -10.93 -1.49
CA LEU A 510 -23.83 -10.69 -2.56
C LEU A 510 -22.46 -10.29 -2.01
N GLU A 511 -21.43 -10.37 -2.84
CA GLU A 511 -20.04 -10.13 -2.42
C GLU A 511 -19.54 -8.70 -2.72
N THR A 512 -18.88 -8.10 -1.73
CA THR A 512 -18.21 -6.80 -1.82
C THR A 512 -16.82 -6.87 -1.19
N THR A 513 -16.00 -5.81 -1.26
CA THR A 513 -14.67 -5.79 -0.62
C THR A 513 -14.69 -4.96 0.69
N PRO A 514 -13.73 -5.17 1.62
CA PRO A 514 -13.59 -4.30 2.79
C PRO A 514 -13.38 -2.82 2.45
N LEU A 515 -12.70 -2.50 1.35
CA LEU A 515 -12.52 -1.13 0.87
C LEU A 515 -13.84 -0.50 0.39
N ASP A 516 -14.61 -1.22 -0.44
CA ASP A 516 -15.90 -0.75 -0.96
C ASP A 516 -16.90 -0.54 0.19
N LEU A 517 -16.94 -1.47 1.15
CA LEU A 517 -17.78 -1.37 2.34
C LEU A 517 -17.38 -0.19 3.24
N ALA A 518 -16.08 0.08 3.40
CA ALA A 518 -15.58 1.24 4.13
C ALA A 518 -15.98 2.55 3.44
N ALA A 519 -15.89 2.60 2.11
CA ALA A 519 -16.29 3.75 1.30
C ALA A 519 -17.80 4.03 1.44
N ALA A 520 -18.63 2.99 1.35
CA ALA A 520 -20.08 3.10 1.49
C ALA A 520 -20.50 3.64 2.85
N TYR A 521 -19.89 3.15 3.95
CA TYR A 521 -20.18 3.69 5.30
C TYR A 521 -19.65 5.12 5.50
N ALA A 522 -18.52 5.47 4.89
CA ALA A 522 -18.04 6.85 4.88
C ALA A 522 -19.01 7.83 4.20
N MET A 523 -19.69 7.41 3.13
CA MET A 523 -20.74 8.20 2.48
C MET A 523 -22.03 8.31 3.32
N LEU A 524 -22.23 7.45 4.34
CA LEU A 524 -23.25 7.69 5.38
C LEU A 524 -22.76 8.72 6.39
N VAL A 525 -21.54 8.55 6.92
CA VAL A 525 -20.96 9.38 7.98
C VAL A 525 -20.71 10.83 7.55
N ASN A 526 -20.42 11.08 6.27
CA ASN A 526 -20.19 12.43 5.74
C ASN A 526 -21.47 13.17 5.30
N GLY A 527 -22.65 12.60 5.54
CA GLY A 527 -23.95 13.20 5.18
C GLY A 527 -24.30 13.05 3.70
N GLY A 528 -24.11 11.86 3.12
CA GLY A 528 -24.58 11.52 1.77
C GLY A 528 -23.72 12.05 0.63
N ARG A 529 -22.44 12.40 0.86
CA ARG A 529 -21.54 12.94 -0.18
C ARG A 529 -20.64 11.85 -0.76
N ARG A 530 -20.58 11.79 -2.09
CA ARG A 530 -19.71 10.85 -2.82
C ARG A 530 -18.25 11.03 -2.41
N ILE A 531 -17.58 9.92 -2.10
CA ILE A 531 -16.12 9.82 -2.03
C ILE A 531 -15.62 8.71 -2.96
N GLU A 532 -14.32 8.72 -3.23
CA GLU A 532 -13.61 7.63 -3.89
C GLU A 532 -12.36 7.31 -3.05
N PRO A 533 -12.12 6.05 -2.63
CA PRO A 533 -10.98 5.72 -1.78
C PRO A 533 -9.64 6.00 -2.45
N ALA A 534 -8.79 6.77 -1.78
CA ALA A 534 -7.56 7.27 -2.36
C ALA A 534 -6.32 6.95 -1.52
N PHE A 535 -5.31 6.39 -2.18
CA PHE A 535 -4.01 6.02 -1.62
C PHE A 535 -2.90 7.05 -1.88
N VAL A 536 -3.04 7.87 -2.93
CA VAL A 536 -2.03 8.84 -3.37
C VAL A 536 -2.59 10.25 -3.22
N GLU A 537 -1.89 11.10 -2.47
CA GLU A 537 -2.18 12.54 -2.38
C GLU A 537 -1.54 13.31 -3.54
N ARG A 538 -0.26 13.03 -3.78
CA ARG A 538 0.64 13.84 -4.59
C ARG A 538 1.77 12.97 -5.16
N ILE A 539 2.17 13.24 -6.40
CA ILE A 539 3.40 12.70 -7.01
C ILE A 539 4.27 13.89 -7.39
N GLN A 540 5.57 13.82 -7.08
CA GLN A 540 6.56 14.83 -7.46
C GLN A 540 7.67 14.18 -8.31
N ASP A 541 8.24 14.94 -9.24
CA ASP A 541 9.39 14.49 -10.02
C ASP A 541 10.71 14.66 -9.24
N ARG A 542 11.84 14.26 -9.86
CA ARG A 542 13.18 14.30 -9.26
C ARG A 542 13.62 15.71 -8.81
N ASN A 543 12.98 16.76 -9.33
CA ASN A 543 13.26 18.16 -9.03
C ASN A 543 12.27 18.74 -7.99
N GLY A 544 11.39 17.91 -7.42
CA GLY A 544 10.38 18.30 -6.44
C GLY A 544 9.13 18.95 -7.03
N ARG A 545 9.01 19.09 -8.36
CA ARG A 545 7.82 19.66 -9.00
C ARG A 545 6.67 18.65 -8.94
N THR A 546 5.49 19.09 -8.52
CA THR A 546 4.27 18.28 -8.51
C THR A 546 3.85 17.90 -9.93
N VAL A 547 3.69 16.61 -10.18
CA VAL A 547 3.23 16.01 -11.45
C VAL A 547 1.77 15.55 -11.36
N TYR A 548 1.34 15.16 -10.16
CA TYR A 548 -0.05 14.81 -9.83
C TYR A 548 -0.40 15.32 -8.44
N GLN A 549 -1.63 15.78 -8.26
CA GLN A 549 -2.25 16.12 -6.97
C GLN A 549 -3.72 15.71 -7.04
N ARG A 550 -4.22 15.02 -6.01
CA ARG A 550 -5.62 14.54 -5.99
C ARG A 550 -6.62 15.65 -5.74
N ASP A 551 -6.36 16.51 -4.76
CA ASP A 551 -7.25 17.63 -4.45
C ASP A 551 -6.98 18.78 -5.40
N ALA A 552 -7.80 18.85 -6.45
CA ALA A 552 -7.76 19.84 -7.52
C ALA A 552 -8.88 20.88 -7.41
N ARG A 553 -9.43 21.10 -6.20
CA ARG A 553 -10.42 22.15 -5.95
C ARG A 553 -9.78 23.53 -5.95
N ASP A 554 -10.47 24.49 -6.55
CA ASP A 554 -10.07 25.90 -6.51
C ASP A 554 -9.97 26.41 -5.07
N CYS A 555 -8.94 27.22 -4.81
CA CYS A 555 -8.67 27.79 -3.51
C CYS A 555 -8.27 29.26 -3.63
N ASP A 556 -9.26 30.13 -3.79
CA ASP A 556 -9.07 31.59 -3.93
C ASP A 556 -8.31 32.22 -2.74
N GLY A 557 -8.37 31.58 -1.57
CA GLY A 557 -7.63 31.96 -0.37
C GLY A 557 -6.21 31.40 -0.24
N CYS A 558 -5.80 30.44 -1.08
CA CYS A 558 -4.48 29.82 -1.04
C CYS A 558 -3.42 30.70 -1.70
N ARG A 559 -3.00 31.76 -0.99
CA ARG A 559 -1.91 32.63 -1.46
C ARG A 559 -0.55 31.92 -1.36
N PRO A 560 0.30 31.96 -2.40
CA PRO A 560 1.69 31.52 -2.28
C PRO A 560 2.46 32.48 -1.36
N GLY A 561 3.05 31.95 -0.30
CA GLY A 561 3.77 32.71 0.72
C GLY A 561 3.92 31.90 2.02
N GLU A 562 4.47 32.52 3.05
CA GLU A 562 4.56 31.91 4.39
C GLU A 562 3.21 31.91 5.10
N TRP A 563 2.99 30.93 5.99
CA TRP A 563 1.78 30.85 6.81
C TRP A 563 1.87 31.84 7.99
N GLN A 564 0.94 32.78 8.04
CA GLN A 564 0.87 33.89 9.00
C GLN A 564 -0.04 33.56 10.19
N HIS A 565 -0.09 32.28 10.59
CA HIS A 565 -1.01 31.75 11.60
C HIS A 565 -2.52 31.94 11.30
N GLN A 566 -2.89 32.29 10.07
CA GLN A 566 -4.29 32.45 9.68
C GLN A 566 -5.03 31.11 9.61
N LEU A 567 -6.35 31.14 9.85
CA LEU A 567 -7.22 29.98 9.62
C LEU A 567 -7.08 29.49 8.16
N PRO A 568 -6.98 28.17 7.91
CA PRO A 568 -7.00 27.63 6.55
C PRO A 568 -8.25 28.06 5.78
N PRO A 569 -8.15 28.40 4.49
CA PRO A 569 -9.31 28.78 3.69
C PRO A 569 -10.30 27.61 3.58
N ALA A 570 -11.58 27.89 3.80
CA ALA A 570 -12.65 26.90 3.72
C ALA A 570 -12.92 26.51 2.25
N LEU A 571 -12.29 25.43 1.79
CA LEU A 571 -12.50 24.89 0.45
C LEU A 571 -13.97 24.49 0.24
N ARG A 572 -14.58 24.98 -0.85
CA ARG A 572 -15.96 24.61 -1.21
C ARG A 572 -16.05 23.10 -1.46
N ASP A 573 -17.08 22.46 -0.94
CA ASP A 573 -17.36 21.06 -1.22
C ASP A 573 -18.24 20.94 -2.48
N THR A 574 -17.59 20.57 -3.59
CA THR A 574 -18.20 20.40 -4.91
C THR A 574 -18.62 18.96 -5.20
N ARG A 575 -18.46 18.03 -4.24
CA ARG A 575 -18.75 16.59 -4.46
C ARG A 575 -20.26 16.34 -4.60
N PRO A 576 -20.69 15.43 -5.49
CA PRO A 576 -22.08 15.04 -5.62
C PRO A 576 -22.69 14.55 -4.30
N VAL A 577 -23.90 15.01 -4.00
CA VAL A 577 -24.75 14.47 -2.95
C VAL A 577 -25.56 13.33 -3.55
N ILE A 578 -25.46 12.13 -2.97
CA ILE A 578 -26.04 10.87 -3.48
C ILE A 578 -27.18 10.32 -2.60
N ALA A 579 -27.37 10.88 -1.41
CA ALA A 579 -28.47 10.63 -0.48
C ALA A 579 -28.71 11.89 0.38
N ASP A 580 -29.89 12.03 1.01
CA ASP A 580 -30.17 13.21 1.82
C ASP A 580 -29.28 13.23 3.09
N PRO A 581 -28.62 14.37 3.42
CA PRO A 581 -27.86 14.49 4.66
C PRO A 581 -28.67 14.14 5.92
N ARG A 582 -29.99 14.38 5.92
CA ARG A 582 -30.89 14.18 7.06
C ARG A 582 -31.21 12.71 7.29
N THR A 583 -31.53 11.95 6.23
CA THR A 583 -31.83 10.51 6.35
C THR A 583 -30.55 9.70 6.57
N THR A 584 -29.42 10.10 5.96
CA THR A 584 -28.10 9.53 6.31
C THR A 584 -27.72 9.82 7.76
N TYR A 585 -28.03 11.01 8.31
CA TYR A 585 -27.86 11.28 9.75
C TYR A 585 -28.77 10.42 10.65
N GLN A 586 -30.02 10.17 10.25
CA GLN A 586 -30.90 9.23 10.97
C GLN A 586 -30.29 7.82 11.02
N VAL A 587 -29.78 7.30 9.90
CA VAL A 587 -29.07 6.01 9.86
C VAL A 587 -27.82 6.03 10.75
N VAL A 588 -27.04 7.10 10.74
CA VAL A 588 -25.88 7.28 11.65
C VAL A 588 -26.31 7.21 13.11
N SER A 589 -27.39 7.88 13.51
CA SER A 589 -27.93 7.82 14.89
C SER A 589 -28.47 6.43 15.27
N MET A 590 -29.09 5.71 14.33
CA MET A 590 -29.53 4.32 14.53
C MET A 590 -28.32 3.38 14.71
N LEU A 591 -27.22 3.63 14.00
CA LEU A 591 -25.96 2.88 14.10
C LEU A 591 -25.11 3.24 15.33
N GLU A 592 -25.21 4.47 15.85
CA GLU A 592 -24.72 4.81 17.18
C GLU A 592 -25.49 4.03 18.25
N GLY A 593 -26.82 3.97 18.13
CA GLY A 593 -27.66 3.14 18.97
C GLY A 593 -27.33 1.64 18.94
N ALA A 594 -26.90 1.13 17.77
CA ALA A 594 -26.44 -0.24 17.61
C ALA A 594 -25.16 -0.54 18.42
N VAL A 595 -24.34 0.48 18.72
CA VAL A 595 -23.17 0.38 19.61
C VAL A 595 -23.53 0.67 21.07
N GLN A 596 -24.45 1.60 21.34
CA GLN A 596 -24.88 1.92 22.72
C GLN A 596 -25.67 0.78 23.38
N ARG A 597 -26.61 0.17 22.63
CA ARG A 597 -27.60 -0.79 23.17
C ARG A 597 -27.50 -2.18 22.53
N GLY A 598 -27.47 -2.23 21.20
CA GLY A 598 -27.60 -3.45 20.39
C GLY A 598 -26.29 -4.19 20.07
N THR A 599 -26.20 -4.73 18.85
CA THR A 599 -25.20 -5.75 18.47
C THR A 599 -23.72 -5.31 18.46
N GLY A 600 -23.42 -4.01 18.50
CA GLY A 600 -22.08 -3.42 18.45
C GLY A 600 -21.45 -3.12 19.82
N ARG A 601 -22.09 -3.52 20.93
CA ARG A 601 -21.83 -3.04 22.30
C ARG A 601 -20.39 -3.16 22.83
N VAL A 602 -19.53 -3.96 22.21
CA VAL A 602 -18.11 -4.05 22.58
C VAL A 602 -17.31 -2.75 22.29
N LEU A 603 -17.80 -1.86 21.41
CA LEU A 603 -17.20 -0.53 21.20
C LEU A 603 -17.68 0.55 22.18
N SER A 604 -18.79 0.34 22.91
CA SER A 604 -19.34 1.35 23.87
C SER A 604 -18.36 1.75 24.97
N LYS A 605 -17.35 0.92 25.24
CA LYS A 605 -16.29 1.18 26.24
C LYS A 605 -15.23 2.21 25.80
N LEU A 606 -15.29 2.71 24.56
CA LEU A 606 -14.30 3.67 24.02
C LEU A 606 -14.44 5.09 24.57
N GLY A 607 -15.55 5.44 25.23
CA GLY A 607 -15.75 6.76 25.84
C GLY A 607 -15.96 7.92 24.84
N ALA A 608 -16.19 7.62 23.56
CA ALA A 608 -16.42 8.59 22.50
C ALA A 608 -17.69 8.22 21.67
N PRO A 609 -18.33 9.18 20.99
CA PRO A 609 -19.39 8.91 20.02
C PRO A 609 -18.92 7.98 18.90
N VAL A 610 -19.46 6.77 18.88
CA VAL A 610 -19.07 5.69 17.97
C VAL A 610 -20.33 4.99 17.46
N GLY A 611 -20.49 4.96 16.14
CA GLY A 611 -21.47 4.11 15.47
C GLY A 611 -20.82 2.86 14.89
N GLY A 612 -21.64 1.86 14.57
CA GLY A 612 -21.12 0.66 13.94
C GLY A 612 -22.16 -0.42 13.68
N LYS A 613 -21.80 -1.37 12.82
CA LYS A 613 -22.66 -2.46 12.39
C LYS A 613 -21.92 -3.79 12.30
N THR A 614 -22.53 -4.80 12.90
CA THR A 614 -22.17 -6.21 12.75
C THR A 614 -22.56 -6.73 11.37
N GLY A 615 -21.62 -7.38 10.69
CA GLY A 615 -21.90 -8.26 9.56
C GLY A 615 -21.56 -9.70 9.93
N THR A 616 -22.39 -10.64 9.50
CA THR A 616 -22.23 -12.07 9.77
C THR A 616 -22.97 -12.82 8.68
N THR A 617 -22.33 -13.82 8.09
CA THR A 617 -22.90 -14.64 7.01
C THR A 617 -23.51 -15.92 7.54
N ASN A 618 -24.32 -16.58 6.70
CA ASN A 618 -24.83 -17.91 7.00
C ASN A 618 -23.68 -18.88 7.27
N GLU A 619 -23.92 -19.87 8.14
CA GLU A 619 -22.91 -20.86 8.59
C GLU A 619 -21.67 -20.26 9.29
N PHE A 620 -21.63 -18.97 9.62
CA PHE A 620 -20.47 -18.28 10.20
C PHE A 620 -19.21 -18.36 9.33
N ARG A 621 -19.34 -18.23 8.00
CA ARG A 621 -18.16 -18.27 7.09
C ARG A 621 -17.29 -17.01 7.20
N ASP A 622 -17.94 -15.87 7.41
CA ASP A 622 -17.33 -14.54 7.40
C ASP A 622 -17.86 -13.70 8.56
N ALA A 623 -16.93 -13.11 9.32
CA ALA A 623 -17.22 -12.21 10.42
C ALA A 623 -16.74 -10.80 10.08
N TRP A 624 -17.67 -9.84 10.15
CA TRP A 624 -17.42 -8.45 9.79
C TRP A 624 -17.82 -7.50 10.89
N PHE A 625 -17.08 -6.41 11.02
CA PHE A 625 -17.55 -5.25 11.77
C PHE A 625 -17.15 -3.96 11.06
N VAL A 626 -18.11 -3.07 10.89
CA VAL A 626 -17.85 -1.67 10.50
C VAL A 626 -18.04 -0.81 11.73
N GLY A 627 -17.04 -0.04 12.11
CA GLY A 627 -17.12 0.97 13.17
C GLY A 627 -16.76 2.34 12.63
N PHE A 628 -17.31 3.40 13.20
CA PHE A 628 -17.01 4.77 12.79
C PHE A 628 -17.20 5.79 13.92
N THR A 629 -16.46 6.88 13.79
CA THR A 629 -16.60 8.15 14.52
C THR A 629 -16.91 9.25 13.49
N PRO A 630 -17.14 10.52 13.87
CA PRO A 630 -17.42 11.58 12.89
C PRO A 630 -16.34 11.76 11.82
N ASP A 631 -15.07 11.45 12.10
CA ASP A 631 -13.92 11.73 11.21
C ASP A 631 -13.04 10.50 10.92
N LEU A 632 -13.52 9.28 11.21
CA LEU A 632 -12.81 8.02 10.93
C LEU A 632 -13.80 6.87 10.76
N VAL A 633 -13.72 6.15 9.64
CA VAL A 633 -14.41 4.87 9.41
C VAL A 633 -13.37 3.76 9.39
N ALA A 634 -13.69 2.60 9.99
CA ALA A 634 -12.89 1.39 9.88
C ALA A 634 -13.76 0.13 9.68
N VAL A 635 -13.30 -0.76 8.81
CA VAL A 635 -13.89 -2.07 8.53
C VAL A 635 -12.88 -3.15 8.89
N ALA A 636 -13.28 -4.12 9.70
CA ALA A 636 -12.54 -5.36 9.90
C ALA A 636 -13.31 -6.55 9.28
N TYR A 637 -12.56 -7.40 8.58
CA TYR A 637 -12.99 -8.67 8.02
C TYR A 637 -12.16 -9.80 8.63
N VAL A 638 -12.80 -10.92 8.99
CA VAL A 638 -12.12 -12.18 9.35
C VAL A 638 -12.87 -13.36 8.70
N GLY A 639 -12.11 -14.27 8.08
CA GLY A 639 -12.64 -15.43 7.37
C GLY A 639 -11.54 -16.36 6.89
N PHE A 640 -11.90 -17.38 6.12
CA PHE A 640 -10.94 -18.26 5.44
C PHE A 640 -10.86 -17.92 3.94
N ASP A 641 -9.69 -18.11 3.33
CA ASP A 641 -9.48 -17.84 1.90
C ASP A 641 -10.31 -18.78 1.00
N GLN A 642 -10.50 -20.02 1.43
CA GLN A 642 -11.54 -20.93 0.95
C GLN A 642 -12.73 -20.88 1.93
N PRO A 643 -13.93 -20.44 1.54
CA PRO A 643 -15.04 -20.21 2.48
C PRO A 643 -15.47 -21.47 3.25
N GLN A 644 -15.21 -21.48 4.56
CA GLN A 644 -15.64 -22.50 5.52
C GLN A 644 -16.03 -21.83 6.84
N SER A 645 -16.77 -22.53 7.71
CA SER A 645 -17.25 -21.98 8.99
C SER A 645 -16.10 -21.65 9.95
N LEU A 646 -16.12 -20.43 10.51
CA LEU A 646 -15.30 -20.00 11.64
C LEU A 646 -15.65 -20.76 12.94
N GLY A 647 -16.87 -21.29 13.03
CA GLY A 647 -17.38 -22.02 14.20
C GLY A 647 -18.70 -21.44 14.73
N ARG A 648 -19.46 -22.26 15.47
CA ARG A 648 -20.77 -21.86 15.99
C ARG A 648 -20.60 -20.71 16.99
N LYS A 649 -21.32 -19.61 16.75
CA LYS A 649 -21.29 -18.31 17.48
C LYS A 649 -20.12 -17.38 17.13
N GLU A 650 -19.20 -17.74 16.24
CA GLU A 650 -18.12 -16.84 15.81
C GLU A 650 -18.64 -15.81 14.79
N SER A 651 -19.31 -14.78 15.31
CA SER A 651 -19.97 -13.71 14.56
C SER A 651 -19.14 -12.42 14.51
N GLY A 652 -19.55 -11.47 13.66
CA GLY A 652 -18.91 -10.16 13.52
C GLY A 652 -18.74 -9.40 14.84
N GLY A 653 -19.74 -9.45 15.73
CA GLY A 653 -19.69 -8.82 17.06
C GLY A 653 -18.71 -9.48 18.05
N ARG A 654 -18.27 -10.72 17.78
CA ARG A 654 -17.36 -11.50 18.63
C ARG A 654 -15.93 -11.54 18.08
N VAL A 655 -15.78 -11.64 16.76
CA VAL A 655 -14.48 -11.83 16.09
C VAL A 655 -13.91 -10.51 15.55
N ALA A 656 -14.69 -9.77 14.77
CA ALA A 656 -14.21 -8.58 14.06
C ALA A 656 -14.36 -7.28 14.87
N ALA A 657 -15.41 -7.15 15.68
CA ALA A 657 -15.67 -5.96 16.47
C ALA A 657 -14.58 -5.64 17.53
N PRO A 658 -13.96 -6.61 18.21
CA PRO A 658 -12.79 -6.33 19.06
C PRO A 658 -11.61 -5.72 18.30
N ILE A 659 -11.36 -6.13 17.06
CA ILE A 659 -10.27 -5.60 16.22
C ILE A 659 -10.51 -4.11 15.93
N VAL A 660 -11.75 -3.74 15.56
CA VAL A 660 -12.11 -2.32 15.34
C VAL A 660 -12.09 -1.51 16.64
N ARG A 661 -12.52 -2.09 17.77
CA ARG A 661 -12.39 -1.47 19.10
C ARG A 661 -10.94 -1.14 19.41
N ASP A 662 -10.03 -2.09 19.25
CA ASP A 662 -8.62 -1.91 19.64
C ASP A 662 -7.89 -0.96 18.68
N PHE A 663 -8.22 -1.02 17.39
CA PHE A 663 -7.80 0.00 16.42
C PHE A 663 -8.28 1.40 16.80
N PHE A 664 -9.55 1.57 17.22
CA PHE A 664 -10.07 2.87 17.66
C PHE A 664 -9.50 3.31 19.02
N ALA A 665 -9.25 2.41 19.96
CA ALA A 665 -8.59 2.74 21.23
C ALA A 665 -7.21 3.37 21.00
N ALA A 666 -6.45 2.84 20.04
CA ALA A 666 -5.18 3.44 19.61
C ALA A 666 -5.38 4.72 18.77
N ALA A 667 -6.29 4.71 17.79
CA ALA A 667 -6.47 5.83 16.85
C ALA A 667 -7.15 7.07 17.47
N LEU A 668 -7.85 6.93 18.59
CA LEU A 668 -8.52 8.00 19.33
C LEU A 668 -7.77 8.43 20.60
N ALA A 669 -6.66 7.76 20.96
CA ALA A 669 -5.87 8.11 22.13
C ALA A 669 -5.45 9.59 22.13
N GLY A 670 -5.77 10.31 23.22
CA GLY A 670 -5.47 11.74 23.37
C GLY A 670 -6.30 12.70 22.51
N LYS A 671 -7.30 12.23 21.75
CA LYS A 671 -8.17 13.08 20.92
C LYS A 671 -9.47 13.45 21.67
N PRO A 672 -10.06 14.62 21.40
CA PRO A 672 -11.36 15.00 21.98
C PRO A 672 -12.50 14.13 21.41
N ALA A 673 -13.48 13.82 22.25
CA ALA A 673 -14.71 13.14 21.85
C ALA A 673 -15.66 14.12 21.13
N VAL A 674 -15.67 14.09 19.80
CA VAL A 674 -16.52 14.95 18.95
C VAL A 674 -17.86 14.24 18.66
N PRO A 675 -19.02 14.92 18.75
CA PRO A 675 -20.32 14.36 18.37
C PRO A 675 -20.51 14.28 16.84
N PHE A 676 -21.45 13.45 16.39
CA PHE A 676 -21.84 13.40 14.98
C PHE A 676 -22.42 14.74 14.49
N ARG A 677 -22.05 15.13 13.26
CA ARG A 677 -22.45 16.42 12.68
C ARG A 677 -23.91 16.39 12.28
N VAL A 678 -24.75 17.12 13.00
CA VAL A 678 -26.19 17.24 12.71
C VAL A 678 -26.40 18.13 11.48
N PRO A 679 -27.10 17.67 10.43
CA PRO A 679 -27.45 18.50 9.29
C PRO A 679 -28.60 19.47 9.64
N PRO A 680 -28.71 20.62 8.94
CA PRO A 680 -29.83 21.54 9.14
C PRO A 680 -31.16 20.87 8.79
N GLY A 681 -32.21 21.18 9.56
CA GLY A 681 -33.55 20.64 9.33
C GLY A 681 -33.80 19.24 9.91
N ILE A 682 -33.06 18.81 10.93
CA ILE A 682 -33.45 17.70 11.82
C ILE A 682 -34.23 18.25 13.01
N ARG A 683 -35.31 17.56 13.42
CA ARG A 683 -35.97 17.76 14.72
C ARG A 683 -35.58 16.62 15.67
N PHE A 684 -35.23 16.97 16.91
CA PHE A 684 -34.97 15.98 17.96
C PHE A 684 -36.19 15.87 18.87
N VAL A 685 -36.71 14.65 19.02
CA VAL A 685 -37.93 14.37 19.79
C VAL A 685 -37.66 13.21 20.75
N ARG A 686 -38.18 13.28 21.98
CA ARG A 686 -38.11 12.16 22.91
C ARG A 686 -39.20 11.15 22.57
N VAL A 687 -38.82 9.88 22.41
CA VAL A 687 -39.73 8.77 22.09
C VAL A 687 -39.38 7.54 22.91
N GLU A 688 -40.37 6.67 23.13
CA GLU A 688 -40.16 5.34 23.71
C GLU A 688 -39.59 4.39 22.63
N ARG A 689 -38.49 3.70 22.95
CA ARG A 689 -37.62 3.03 21.96
C ARG A 689 -38.30 1.90 21.20
N GLU A 690 -39.14 1.10 21.85
CA GLU A 690 -39.80 -0.06 21.22
C GLU A 690 -41.11 0.29 20.49
N THR A 691 -41.86 1.28 20.99
CA THR A 691 -43.19 1.67 20.48
C THR A 691 -43.18 2.93 19.59
N GLY A 692 -42.09 3.69 19.57
CA GLY A 692 -41.93 4.90 18.76
C GLY A 692 -42.79 6.09 19.20
N SER A 693 -43.64 5.92 20.22
CA SER A 693 -44.60 6.94 20.68
C SER A 693 -43.94 7.96 21.60
N LEU A 694 -44.56 9.13 21.77
CA LEU A 694 -44.13 10.13 22.77
C LEU A 694 -44.24 9.54 24.19
N PRO A 695 -43.25 9.74 25.07
CA PRO A 695 -43.18 9.07 26.37
C PRO A 695 -44.34 9.46 27.29
N GLY A 696 -44.90 8.46 27.97
CA GLY A 696 -45.91 8.63 29.01
C GLY A 696 -45.31 8.66 30.42
N PRO A 697 -46.13 8.76 31.48
CA PRO A 697 -45.69 8.73 32.88
C PRO A 697 -45.02 7.42 33.33
N VAL A 698 -45.10 6.36 32.50
CA VAL A 698 -44.63 4.99 32.78
C VAL A 698 -43.72 4.44 31.67
N SER A 699 -43.08 5.32 30.89
CA SER A 699 -42.16 4.94 29.81
C SER A 699 -40.73 4.76 30.32
N ASP A 700 -40.21 3.52 30.26
CA ASP A 700 -38.91 3.14 30.85
C ASP A 700 -37.71 3.37 29.90
N ASP A 701 -37.79 2.92 28.63
CA ASP A 701 -36.72 3.01 27.62
C ASP A 701 -36.98 4.21 26.68
N VAL A 702 -36.66 5.42 27.17
CA VAL A 702 -36.88 6.68 26.44
C VAL A 702 -35.58 7.19 25.82
N ILE A 703 -35.57 7.34 24.51
CA ILE A 703 -34.46 7.85 23.71
C ILE A 703 -34.76 9.25 23.15
N VAL A 704 -33.72 9.95 22.71
CA VAL A 704 -33.84 11.10 21.81
C VAL A 704 -33.67 10.60 20.38
N GLU A 705 -34.64 10.88 19.52
CA GLU A 705 -34.71 10.40 18.15
C GLU A 705 -34.69 11.57 17.15
N ALA A 706 -34.11 11.34 15.97
CA ALA A 706 -34.01 12.31 14.89
C ALA A 706 -35.14 12.13 13.87
N PHE A 707 -35.91 13.19 13.62
CA PHE A 707 -37.00 13.23 12.65
C PHE A 707 -36.79 14.29 11.56
N LEU A 708 -37.43 14.09 10.41
CA LEU A 708 -37.63 15.15 9.43
C LEU A 708 -38.78 16.05 9.92
N PRO A 709 -38.81 17.36 9.58
CA PRO A 709 -39.83 18.25 10.10
C PRO A 709 -41.22 17.88 9.55
N GLY A 710 -42.14 17.53 10.44
CA GLY A 710 -43.48 17.03 10.09
C GLY A 710 -43.59 15.51 10.05
N THR A 711 -42.53 14.75 10.37
CA THR A 711 -42.58 13.28 10.50
C THR A 711 -42.41 12.78 11.93
N GLU A 712 -42.34 13.68 12.92
CA GLU A 712 -42.34 13.32 14.34
C GLU A 712 -43.69 12.72 14.81
N PRO A 713 -43.67 11.78 15.78
CA PRO A 713 -44.88 11.18 16.33
C PRO A 713 -45.68 12.20 17.16
N THR A 714 -46.98 12.26 16.91
CA THR A 714 -47.93 13.12 17.65
C THR A 714 -48.65 12.39 18.79
N GLN A 715 -48.66 11.06 18.76
CA GLN A 715 -49.35 10.21 19.74
C GLN A 715 -48.45 9.87 20.93
N ARG A 716 -49.03 9.76 22.13
CA ARG A 716 -48.35 9.31 23.35
C ARG A 716 -48.53 7.81 23.55
N ALA A 717 -47.56 7.17 24.20
CA ALA A 717 -47.68 5.81 24.67
C ALA A 717 -48.93 5.66 25.55
N ALA A 718 -49.73 4.63 25.29
CA ALA A 718 -50.91 4.32 26.09
C ALA A 718 -50.50 3.93 27.53
N LEU A 719 -51.37 4.19 28.50
CA LEU A 719 -51.19 3.65 29.85
C LEU A 719 -51.15 2.12 29.77
N ARG A 720 -50.05 1.52 30.24
CA ARG A 720 -49.97 0.06 30.43
C ARG A 720 -51.06 -0.36 31.41
N GLN A 721 -52.16 -0.91 30.89
CA GLN A 721 -53.12 -1.61 31.75
C GLN A 721 -52.40 -2.82 32.34
N SER A 722 -52.41 -2.93 33.66
CA SER A 722 -51.81 -4.05 34.38
C SER A 722 -52.63 -5.31 34.11
N ALA A 723 -52.14 -6.18 33.23
CA ALA A 723 -52.68 -7.52 33.08
C ALA A 723 -52.60 -8.25 34.44
N GLY A 724 -53.76 -8.62 34.99
CA GLY A 724 -53.83 -9.47 36.18
C GLY A 724 -53.35 -10.90 35.88
N PRO A 725 -53.13 -11.74 36.91
CA PRO A 725 -52.61 -13.10 36.71
C PRO A 725 -53.49 -14.00 35.83
N ASP A 726 -54.81 -13.76 35.82
CA ASP A 726 -55.79 -14.43 34.97
C ASP A 726 -56.55 -13.38 34.14
N GLY A 727 -56.58 -13.57 32.81
CA GLY A 727 -57.30 -12.68 31.90
C GLY A 727 -57.21 -13.15 30.45
N MET A 728 -58.35 -13.55 29.89
CA MET A 728 -58.47 -13.80 28.45
C MET A 728 -58.41 -12.47 27.68
N LEU A 729 -57.79 -12.47 26.51
CA LEU A 729 -57.88 -11.35 25.57
C LEU A 729 -59.26 -11.35 24.91
N GLU A 730 -60.17 -10.49 25.39
CA GLU A 730 -61.35 -10.13 24.58
C GLU A 730 -60.90 -9.42 23.30
N THR A 731 -61.38 -9.90 22.16
CA THR A 731 -61.05 -9.37 20.83
C THR A 731 -61.84 -8.10 20.54
N GLY A 732 -61.46 -6.99 21.18
CA GLY A 732 -61.97 -5.65 20.84
C GLY A 732 -61.52 -5.24 19.44
N ALA A 733 -62.39 -5.42 18.45
CA ALA A 733 -62.10 -5.05 17.07
C ALA A 733 -62.06 -3.52 16.91
N VAL A 734 -60.96 -3.00 16.36
CA VAL A 734 -60.87 -1.61 15.89
C VAL A 734 -61.33 -1.58 14.42
N PRO A 735 -62.31 -0.75 14.04
CA PRO A 735 -62.80 -0.72 12.65
C PRO A 735 -61.73 -0.25 11.67
N PHE A 736 -61.52 -1.03 10.60
CA PHE A 736 -60.77 -0.60 9.42
C PHE A 736 -61.78 -0.15 8.37
N GLU A 737 -62.00 1.17 8.24
CA GLU A 737 -62.88 1.71 7.21
C GLU A 737 -62.14 1.94 5.89
N GLY A 738 -62.74 1.47 4.79
CA GLY A 738 -62.61 2.09 3.48
C GLY A 738 -61.33 1.84 2.68
N LEU A 739 -61.34 0.77 1.87
CA LEU A 739 -61.32 0.94 0.41
C LEU A 739 -62.00 -0.28 -0.25
N GLY A 740 -62.77 -0.03 -1.31
CA GLY A 740 -63.76 -0.99 -1.82
C GLY A 740 -63.19 -2.10 -2.70
N ALA A 741 -63.80 -3.29 -2.62
CA ALA A 741 -63.57 -4.38 -3.57
C ALA A 741 -64.63 -4.35 -4.68
N VAL A 742 -64.19 -4.37 -5.95
CA VAL A 742 -65.00 -4.73 -7.12
C VAL A 742 -64.09 -5.44 -8.14
N TYR A 743 -64.40 -6.72 -8.39
CA TYR A 743 -63.77 -7.66 -9.34
C TYR A 743 -62.26 -7.93 -9.19
#